data_AF-A0A336ND57-F1
#
_entry.id   AF-A0A336ND57-F1
#
_cell.length_a   1.000
_cell.length_b   1.000
_cell.length_c   1.000
_cell.angle_alpha   90.00
_cell.angle_beta   90.00
_cell.angle_gamma   90.00
#
_symmetry.space_group_name_H-M   'P 1'
#
loop_
_entity.id
_entity.type
_entity.pdbx_description
1 polymer ?
#
loop_
_entity_poly.entity_id
_entity_poly.type
_entity_poly.pdbx_seq_one_letter_code
_entity_poly.pdbx_strand_id
1 'polypeptide(L)'
;MSIQHFQLVNSKELNVPPLVRELLDANVAATAYYNGSRLQLTANAKVNDDNLILHHQSTLTRENDMFQWQGHTDYQPLDGQTYHLHFSTQLKDEMPQLPHQGELRFDWQNADFSVSKGTLQFNWNGEQGQISAQDLSRNKPLLDVPFTFTSDGLAINWGTFYWTFDGYQPIKGFFGLALRKPQEGWLPLGADVDVIVQTFGELGKGEIVVSGKNGEIGGGNDKNRLYFDLKTRGDLRYNTTVAQTNLEYHIGGVFDDPILRFRTGSIFKMDNVQPTSKIHVRLPLDNVQIGRYGLEGRLQATLQGFTPQFEKLNLKLDGQAQEFIAGIKTVFDLRSEHQDLREAEMRAANRWDWTIDGDALWKSLNTPVNMKGIGFWEADHIELNQLAAHSGNVHTSGVKMAPLALELKDRLRWDYEAEHIRGLLQAQTEWIEFDYGGRFVRPVFGVGIDGKSIGDFNLAGDLKAGSLGPIDVTARYENQALKGKISWKEQSAKVFQSLFPQQWEWIIRHGSIQGASDFEIDGEGVALNGEFNLRGAEITFPDGEIQALNIRFPLNYQNLALQTARTKPVRVSAKNIRMGALAVSDASFDMFGTYPNSAKQPLTLQKVKVGVFDGSLSVPSLSFPQRKMAELSFNNIDLAQVMELAQYNQLVLNGRVNATLPFWLGHKECLICNGRLEQVGKLNIKLNDSVVDGLKKGGWTESTLVDLMKEMELEKFHANVNLTPDGKMALKATIAGFNPTKRTHNPITLNYTHQENMFELWNMIDYGSQFEQNLQYRLYRQLEQ
;
A
#
# COMPACT_ATOMS: atom_id res chain seq x y z
N MET A 1 -38.87 -12.60 -71.60
CA MET A 1 -37.45 -12.26 -71.82
C MET A 1 -36.59 -13.18 -70.95
N SER A 2 -35.47 -13.68 -71.46
CA SER A 2 -34.59 -14.60 -70.72
C SER A 2 -33.13 -14.21 -70.94
N ILE A 3 -32.40 -13.99 -69.85
CA ILE A 3 -30.96 -13.77 -69.80
C ILE A 3 -30.37 -15.06 -69.22
N GLN A 4 -29.67 -15.82 -70.05
CA GLN A 4 -29.13 -17.13 -69.64
C GLN A 4 -27.78 -17.02 -68.91
N HIS A 5 -26.97 -16.01 -69.22
CA HIS A 5 -25.65 -15.82 -68.65
C HIS A 5 -25.32 -14.33 -68.63
N PHE A 6 -25.04 -13.81 -67.44
CA PHE A 6 -24.50 -12.48 -67.21
C PHE A 6 -23.40 -12.59 -66.16
N GLN A 7 -22.19 -12.14 -66.51
CA GLN A 7 -21.06 -12.13 -65.59
C GLN A 7 -20.32 -10.81 -65.73
N LEU A 8 -20.00 -10.18 -64.60
CA LEU A 8 -19.18 -8.98 -64.56
C LEU A 8 -17.70 -9.38 -64.61
N VAL A 9 -16.94 -8.82 -65.54
CA VAL A 9 -15.49 -9.09 -65.69
C VAL A 9 -14.70 -7.91 -65.12
N ASN A 10 -13.50 -8.16 -64.58
CA ASN A 10 -12.61 -7.15 -63.97
C ASN A 10 -13.17 -6.43 -62.72
N SER A 11 -14.03 -7.10 -61.95
CA SER A 11 -14.57 -6.63 -60.66
C SER A 11 -13.51 -6.47 -59.56
N LYS A 12 -12.31 -7.07 -59.71
CA LYS A 12 -11.27 -7.16 -58.67
C LYS A 12 -10.72 -5.82 -58.17
N GLU A 13 -10.76 -4.78 -59.01
CA GLU A 13 -10.29 -3.43 -58.63
C GLU A 13 -11.32 -2.64 -57.80
N LEU A 14 -12.58 -3.09 -57.76
CA LEU A 14 -13.61 -2.47 -56.93
C LEU A 14 -13.37 -2.84 -55.48
N ASN A 15 -13.23 -1.88 -54.57
CA ASN A 15 -13.17 -2.14 -53.14
C ASN A 15 -14.60 -2.32 -52.60
N VAL A 16 -15.11 -3.56 -52.61
CA VAL A 16 -16.43 -3.90 -52.09
C VAL A 16 -16.34 -4.93 -50.96
N PRO A 17 -17.29 -4.92 -50.00
CA PRO A 17 -17.31 -5.89 -48.90
C PRO A 17 -17.35 -7.34 -49.40
N PRO A 18 -16.80 -8.31 -48.64
CA PRO A 18 -16.82 -9.74 -49.00
C PRO A 18 -18.22 -10.26 -49.31
N LEU A 19 -19.23 -9.80 -48.55
CA LEU A 19 -20.65 -10.13 -48.74
C LEU A 19 -21.15 -9.83 -50.16
N VAL A 20 -20.60 -8.80 -50.82
CA VAL A 20 -21.02 -8.36 -52.17
C VAL A 20 -20.12 -8.94 -53.25
N ARG A 21 -18.86 -9.28 -52.91
CA ARG A 21 -17.87 -9.80 -53.85
C ARG A 21 -18.34 -11.05 -54.57
N GLU A 22 -18.84 -12.03 -53.83
CA GLU A 22 -19.31 -13.31 -54.37
C GLU A 22 -20.42 -13.11 -55.40
N LEU A 23 -21.33 -12.14 -55.17
CA LEU A 23 -22.38 -11.82 -56.12
C LEU A 23 -21.87 -11.15 -57.41
N LEU A 24 -20.82 -10.32 -57.32
CA LEU A 24 -20.22 -9.68 -58.50
C LEU A 24 -19.47 -10.67 -59.38
N ASP A 25 -18.87 -11.69 -58.76
CA ASP A 25 -18.07 -12.70 -59.46
C ASP A 25 -18.95 -13.86 -59.98
N ALA A 26 -20.19 -13.96 -59.48
CA ALA A 26 -21.15 -14.98 -59.86
C ALA A 26 -21.70 -14.83 -61.28
N ASN A 27 -22.05 -15.97 -61.86
CA ASN A 27 -22.80 -16.09 -63.09
C ASN A 27 -24.30 -15.93 -62.79
N VAL A 28 -24.91 -14.87 -63.30
CA VAL A 28 -26.32 -14.52 -63.09
C VAL A 28 -27.17 -14.93 -64.29
N ALA A 29 -28.27 -15.63 -64.03
CA ALA A 29 -29.32 -15.92 -65.01
C ALA A 29 -30.65 -15.34 -64.53
N ALA A 30 -31.41 -14.71 -65.41
CA ALA A 30 -32.68 -14.09 -65.07
C ALA A 30 -33.75 -14.32 -66.14
N THR A 31 -34.96 -14.67 -65.73
CA THR A 31 -36.10 -14.88 -66.62
C THR A 31 -37.28 -14.01 -66.20
N ALA A 32 -37.86 -13.32 -67.17
CA ALA A 32 -39.09 -12.56 -67.01
C ALA A 32 -40.18 -13.16 -67.92
N TYR A 33 -41.25 -13.65 -67.31
CA TYR A 33 -42.40 -14.23 -67.98
C TYR A 33 -43.64 -13.38 -67.72
N TYR A 34 -44.29 -12.91 -68.79
CA TYR A 34 -45.51 -12.11 -68.70
C TYR A 34 -46.63 -12.77 -69.49
N ASN A 35 -47.79 -12.96 -68.85
CA ASN A 35 -48.95 -13.64 -69.45
C ASN A 35 -50.17 -12.72 -69.67
N GLY A 36 -49.98 -11.39 -69.62
CA GLY A 36 -51.04 -10.39 -69.81
C GLY A 36 -51.67 -9.86 -68.51
N SER A 37 -51.58 -10.59 -67.40
CA SER A 37 -52.08 -10.15 -66.08
C SER A 37 -51.08 -10.32 -64.94
N ARG A 38 -50.08 -11.18 -65.13
CA ARG A 38 -49.01 -11.49 -64.17
C ARG A 38 -47.66 -11.43 -64.85
N LEU A 39 -46.74 -10.67 -64.26
CA LEU A 39 -45.31 -10.71 -64.56
C LEU A 39 -44.61 -11.52 -63.47
N GLN A 40 -43.94 -12.60 -63.85
CA GLN A 40 -43.09 -13.39 -62.98
C GLN A 40 -41.63 -13.13 -63.32
N LEU A 41 -40.83 -12.82 -62.30
CA LEU A 41 -39.40 -12.61 -62.39
C LEU A 41 -38.70 -13.69 -61.57
N THR A 42 -37.69 -14.31 -62.15
CA THR A 42 -36.81 -15.25 -61.45
C THR A 42 -35.37 -14.88 -61.78
N ALA A 43 -34.50 -14.81 -60.78
CA ALA A 43 -33.07 -14.59 -60.98
C ALA A 43 -32.26 -15.53 -60.08
N ASN A 44 -31.19 -16.10 -60.63
CA ASN A 44 -30.29 -17.02 -59.94
C ASN A 44 -28.86 -16.54 -60.13
N ALA A 45 -28.04 -16.58 -59.09
CA ALA A 45 -26.60 -16.36 -59.19
C ALA A 45 -25.84 -17.58 -58.70
N LYS A 46 -24.87 -18.05 -59.49
CA LYS A 46 -24.05 -19.22 -59.18
C LYS A 46 -22.55 -18.91 -59.19
N VAL A 47 -21.82 -19.52 -58.27
CA VAL A 47 -20.36 -19.54 -58.21
C VAL A 47 -19.88 -20.96 -58.54
N ASN A 48 -18.85 -21.09 -59.39
CA ASN A 48 -18.28 -22.38 -59.81
C ASN A 48 -19.29 -23.39 -60.40
N ASP A 49 -20.23 -22.92 -61.23
CA ASP A 49 -21.29 -23.65 -61.98
C ASP A 49 -22.31 -24.50 -61.16
N ASP A 50 -21.99 -24.92 -59.94
CA ASP A 50 -22.83 -25.77 -59.09
C ASP A 50 -23.29 -25.13 -57.77
N ASN A 51 -22.63 -24.06 -57.28
CA ASN A 51 -23.00 -23.43 -56.02
C ASN A 51 -23.95 -22.25 -56.23
N LEU A 52 -25.25 -22.43 -55.94
CA LEU A 52 -26.25 -21.37 -56.01
C LEU A 52 -26.15 -20.46 -54.79
N ILE A 53 -25.67 -19.24 -54.99
CA ILE A 53 -25.51 -18.27 -53.91
C ILE A 53 -26.68 -17.30 -53.79
N LEU A 54 -27.47 -17.10 -54.86
CA LEU A 54 -28.66 -16.24 -54.84
C LEU A 54 -29.81 -16.90 -55.61
N HIS A 55 -30.98 -16.91 -55.01
CA HIS A 55 -32.24 -17.27 -55.66
C HIS A 55 -33.28 -16.19 -55.40
N HIS A 56 -33.78 -15.54 -56.45
CA HIS A 56 -34.85 -14.55 -56.37
C HIS A 56 -36.05 -15.02 -57.18
N GLN A 57 -37.23 -14.91 -56.60
CA GLN A 57 -38.48 -15.07 -57.32
C GLN A 57 -39.48 -14.01 -56.87
N SER A 58 -40.02 -13.26 -57.82
CA SER A 58 -41.08 -12.29 -57.56
C SER A 58 -42.17 -12.33 -58.62
N THR A 59 -43.36 -11.90 -58.22
CA THR A 59 -44.54 -11.82 -59.08
C THR A 59 -45.23 -10.50 -58.88
N LEU A 60 -45.48 -9.82 -59.99
CA LEU A 60 -46.26 -8.60 -60.08
C LEU A 60 -47.60 -8.95 -60.73
N THR A 61 -48.70 -8.84 -59.98
CA THR A 61 -50.06 -9.11 -60.44
C THR A 61 -50.86 -7.82 -60.38
N ARG A 62 -51.71 -7.57 -61.40
CA ARG A 62 -52.64 -6.45 -61.35
C ARG A 62 -53.94 -6.90 -60.69
N GLU A 63 -54.33 -6.24 -59.61
CA GLU A 63 -55.61 -6.43 -58.91
C GLU A 63 -56.35 -5.10 -58.87
N ASN A 64 -57.38 -4.95 -59.71
CA ASN A 64 -58.10 -3.68 -59.93
C ASN A 64 -57.16 -2.54 -60.37
N ASP A 65 -57.22 -1.38 -59.70
CA ASP A 65 -56.39 -0.17 -59.95
C ASP A 65 -55.03 -0.19 -59.19
N MET A 66 -54.62 -1.35 -58.67
CA MET A 66 -53.34 -1.52 -57.98
C MET A 66 -52.54 -2.72 -58.51
N PHE A 67 -51.22 -2.64 -58.43
CA PHE A 67 -50.33 -3.76 -58.67
C PHE A 67 -49.84 -4.33 -57.33
N GLN A 68 -50.03 -5.63 -57.13
CA GLN A 68 -49.41 -6.35 -56.03
C GLN A 68 -48.08 -6.95 -56.49
N TRP A 69 -46.99 -6.52 -55.87
CA TRP A 69 -45.66 -7.07 -56.08
C TRP A 69 -45.22 -7.84 -54.85
N GLN A 70 -45.01 -9.14 -54.99
CA GLN A 70 -44.55 -9.99 -53.90
C GLN A 70 -43.41 -10.88 -54.37
N GLY A 71 -42.48 -11.19 -53.48
CA GLY A 71 -41.35 -12.03 -53.82
C GLY A 71 -40.55 -12.49 -52.62
N HIS A 72 -39.63 -13.40 -52.88
CA HIS A 72 -38.62 -13.82 -51.94
C HIS A 72 -37.24 -13.85 -52.60
N THR A 73 -36.20 -13.65 -51.79
CA THR A 73 -34.81 -13.75 -52.19
C THR A 73 -34.03 -14.50 -51.12
N ASP A 74 -33.43 -15.61 -51.49
CA ASP A 74 -32.50 -16.37 -50.66
C ASP A 74 -31.08 -16.04 -51.10
N TYR A 75 -30.22 -15.69 -50.15
CA TYR A 75 -28.83 -15.34 -50.41
C TYR A 75 -27.89 -16.04 -49.42
N GLN A 76 -26.92 -16.77 -49.94
CA GLN A 76 -25.90 -17.50 -49.19
C GLN A 76 -24.52 -17.22 -49.81
N PRO A 77 -23.85 -16.11 -49.42
CA PRO A 77 -22.56 -15.74 -49.97
C PRO A 77 -21.43 -16.67 -49.50
N LEU A 78 -21.45 -17.08 -48.24
CA LEU A 78 -20.40 -17.88 -47.59
C LEU A 78 -21.04 -18.97 -46.71
N ASP A 79 -20.28 -20.02 -46.41
CA ASP A 79 -20.73 -21.09 -45.53
C ASP A 79 -21.09 -20.54 -44.14
N GLY A 80 -22.29 -20.90 -43.66
CA GLY A 80 -22.81 -20.41 -42.37
C GLY A 80 -23.42 -19.01 -42.39
N GLN A 81 -23.47 -18.34 -43.56
CA GLN A 81 -24.14 -17.06 -43.75
C GLN A 81 -25.36 -17.20 -44.68
N THR A 82 -26.57 -17.09 -44.15
CA THR A 82 -27.81 -17.14 -44.94
C THR A 82 -28.69 -15.93 -44.69
N TYR A 83 -29.34 -15.45 -45.74
CA TYR A 83 -30.22 -14.30 -45.72
C TYR A 83 -31.48 -14.61 -46.52
N HIS A 84 -32.64 -14.30 -45.94
CA HIS A 84 -33.94 -14.54 -46.56
C HIS A 84 -34.71 -13.22 -46.54
N LEU A 85 -34.97 -12.67 -47.71
CA LEU A 85 -35.81 -11.49 -47.88
C LEU A 85 -37.16 -11.94 -48.42
N HIS A 86 -38.24 -11.61 -47.73
CA HIS A 86 -39.61 -11.71 -48.21
C HIS A 86 -40.20 -10.31 -48.30
N PHE A 87 -40.92 -10.01 -49.37
CA PHE A 87 -41.63 -8.74 -49.48
C PHE A 87 -42.98 -8.93 -50.17
N SER A 88 -43.92 -8.05 -49.83
CA SER A 88 -45.22 -7.91 -50.47
C SER A 88 -45.62 -6.45 -50.43
N THR A 89 -45.93 -5.84 -51.57
CA THR A 89 -46.21 -4.42 -51.66
C THR A 89 -47.29 -4.10 -52.68
N GLN A 90 -48.06 -3.05 -52.44
CA GLN A 90 -49.10 -2.54 -53.33
C GLN A 90 -48.66 -1.21 -53.95
N LEU A 91 -48.59 -1.20 -55.27
CA LEU A 91 -48.17 -0.07 -56.11
C LEU A 91 -49.40 0.52 -56.82
N LYS A 92 -49.46 1.84 -56.94
CA LYS A 92 -50.47 2.54 -57.76
C LYS A 92 -49.98 2.67 -59.21
N ASP A 93 -50.90 2.90 -60.15
CA ASP A 93 -50.62 3.02 -61.59
C ASP A 93 -49.64 4.16 -61.94
N GLU A 94 -49.46 5.15 -61.06
CA GLU A 94 -48.53 6.28 -61.24
C GLU A 94 -47.15 5.99 -60.61
N MET A 95 -46.20 5.52 -61.42
CA MET A 95 -44.77 5.59 -61.06
C MET A 95 -44.26 7.02 -61.30
N PRO A 96 -43.67 7.69 -60.30
CA PRO A 96 -42.90 7.09 -59.20
C PRO A 96 -43.43 7.51 -57.81
N GLN A 97 -44.60 7.04 -57.40
CA GLN A 97 -45.02 7.17 -56.00
C GLN A 97 -44.51 5.98 -55.18
N LEU A 98 -44.12 6.24 -53.93
CA LEU A 98 -43.77 5.19 -52.98
C LEU A 98 -44.98 4.25 -52.76
N PRO A 99 -44.74 2.96 -52.51
CA PRO A 99 -45.85 2.02 -52.39
C PRO A 99 -46.77 2.40 -51.24
N HIS A 100 -48.08 2.33 -51.47
CA HIS A 100 -49.07 2.76 -50.49
C HIS A 100 -49.17 1.79 -49.31
N GLN A 101 -48.87 0.51 -49.51
CA GLN A 101 -48.86 -0.49 -48.46
C GLN A 101 -47.78 -1.52 -48.76
N GLY A 102 -47.17 -2.07 -47.71
CA GLY A 102 -46.32 -3.23 -47.86
C GLY A 102 -45.81 -3.81 -46.56
N GLU A 103 -45.22 -4.99 -46.72
CA GLU A 103 -44.52 -5.74 -45.69
C GLU A 103 -43.22 -6.22 -46.30
N LEU A 104 -42.13 -6.04 -45.56
CA LEU A 104 -40.82 -6.58 -45.86
C LEU A 104 -40.31 -7.28 -44.62
N ARG A 105 -39.90 -8.55 -44.79
CA ARG A 105 -39.28 -9.34 -43.75
C ARG A 105 -37.91 -9.81 -44.23
N PHE A 106 -36.90 -9.55 -43.42
CA PHE A 106 -35.53 -9.95 -43.67
C PHE A 106 -35.03 -10.80 -42.49
N ASP A 107 -34.82 -12.08 -42.75
CA ASP A 107 -34.23 -13.00 -41.79
C ASP A 107 -32.76 -13.20 -42.14
N TRP A 108 -31.90 -13.26 -41.12
CA TRP A 108 -30.49 -13.53 -41.32
C TRP A 108 -29.99 -14.59 -40.35
N GLN A 109 -28.96 -15.31 -40.79
CA GLN A 109 -28.08 -16.12 -39.98
C GLN A 109 -26.66 -15.80 -40.42
N ASN A 110 -25.88 -15.14 -39.56
CA ASN A 110 -24.48 -14.85 -39.82
C ASN A 110 -23.72 -14.86 -38.49
N ALA A 111 -22.77 -15.79 -38.33
CA ALA A 111 -21.98 -15.94 -37.11
C ALA A 111 -21.13 -14.70 -36.78
N ASP A 112 -20.82 -13.86 -37.77
CA ASP A 112 -20.01 -12.65 -37.61
C ASP A 112 -20.81 -11.46 -37.05
N PHE A 113 -22.14 -11.57 -36.97
CA PHE A 113 -22.99 -10.53 -36.39
C PHE A 113 -23.17 -10.73 -34.89
N SER A 114 -23.19 -9.62 -34.12
CA SER A 114 -23.45 -9.64 -32.67
C SER A 114 -24.78 -10.34 -32.31
N VAL A 115 -25.74 -10.33 -33.23
CA VAL A 115 -26.93 -11.19 -33.21
C VAL A 115 -26.79 -12.16 -34.37
N SER A 116 -26.39 -13.40 -34.06
CA SER A 116 -26.03 -14.37 -35.09
C SER A 116 -27.21 -14.90 -35.90
N LYS A 117 -28.43 -14.82 -35.35
CA LYS A 117 -29.66 -15.18 -36.05
C LYS A 117 -30.78 -14.23 -35.64
N GLY A 118 -31.40 -13.57 -36.61
CA GLY A 118 -32.45 -12.61 -36.32
C GLY A 118 -33.42 -12.40 -37.47
N THR A 119 -34.44 -11.60 -37.19
CA THR A 119 -35.45 -11.15 -38.16
C THR A 119 -35.65 -9.64 -38.02
N LEU A 120 -35.83 -8.97 -39.15
CA LEU A 120 -36.18 -7.55 -39.28
C LEU A 120 -37.45 -7.48 -40.11
N GLN A 121 -38.48 -6.83 -39.60
CA GLN A 121 -39.76 -6.66 -40.27
C GLN A 121 -40.05 -5.17 -40.42
N PHE A 122 -40.58 -4.80 -41.57
CA PHE A 122 -40.95 -3.45 -41.93
C PHE A 122 -42.34 -3.47 -42.56
N ASN A 123 -43.31 -2.94 -41.84
CA ASN A 123 -44.73 -2.97 -42.23
C ASN A 123 -45.24 -1.54 -42.34
N TRP A 124 -45.92 -1.18 -43.43
CA TRP A 124 -46.48 0.16 -43.59
C TRP A 124 -47.80 0.16 -44.34
N ASN A 125 -48.62 1.16 -44.03
CA ASN A 125 -49.88 1.46 -44.69
C ASN A 125 -50.10 2.98 -44.72
N GLY A 126 -50.14 3.54 -45.92
CA GLY A 126 -50.10 4.97 -46.17
C GLY A 126 -48.82 5.58 -45.62
N GLU A 127 -48.96 6.66 -44.85
CA GLU A 127 -47.86 7.36 -44.21
C GLU A 127 -47.36 6.66 -42.94
N GLN A 128 -48.10 5.70 -42.37
CA GLN A 128 -47.76 5.07 -41.10
C GLN A 128 -47.11 3.71 -41.29
N GLY A 129 -46.13 3.38 -40.44
CA GLY A 129 -45.54 2.05 -40.41
C GLY A 129 -44.81 1.72 -39.12
N GLN A 130 -44.26 0.51 -39.07
CA GLN A 130 -43.55 -0.06 -37.94
C GLN A 130 -42.35 -0.87 -38.41
N ILE A 131 -41.22 -0.65 -37.76
CA ILE A 131 -40.00 -1.44 -37.91
C ILE A 131 -39.81 -2.27 -36.64
N SER A 132 -39.75 -3.58 -36.75
CA SER A 132 -39.46 -4.46 -35.62
C SER A 132 -38.29 -5.38 -35.93
N ALA A 133 -37.47 -5.66 -34.92
CA ALA A 133 -36.38 -6.61 -35.05
C ALA A 133 -36.31 -7.52 -33.82
N GLN A 134 -35.92 -8.77 -34.02
CA GLN A 134 -35.86 -9.77 -32.98
C GLN A 134 -34.62 -10.66 -33.12
N ASP A 135 -33.96 -10.92 -31.99
CA ASP A 135 -32.96 -11.97 -31.85
C ASP A 135 -33.70 -13.31 -31.72
N LEU A 136 -33.61 -14.13 -32.76
CA LEU A 136 -34.28 -15.43 -32.83
C LEU A 136 -33.56 -16.51 -32.02
N SER A 137 -32.26 -16.34 -31.76
CA SER A 137 -31.48 -17.27 -30.92
C SER A 137 -31.86 -17.14 -29.45
N ARG A 138 -32.07 -15.91 -28.97
CA ARG A 138 -32.43 -15.63 -27.55
C ARG A 138 -33.92 -15.39 -27.32
N ASN A 139 -34.71 -15.33 -28.40
CA ASN A 139 -36.12 -14.96 -28.38
C ASN A 139 -36.37 -13.61 -27.66
N LYS A 140 -35.60 -12.58 -28.03
CA LYS A 140 -35.64 -11.24 -27.41
C LYS A 140 -35.88 -10.16 -28.47
N PRO A 141 -36.74 -9.16 -28.20
CA PRO A 141 -36.88 -8.01 -29.11
C PRO A 141 -35.57 -7.22 -29.13
N LEU A 142 -35.21 -6.68 -30.29
CA LEU A 142 -34.06 -5.80 -30.50
C LEU A 142 -34.50 -4.36 -30.78
N LEU A 143 -35.59 -4.22 -31.52
CA LEU A 143 -36.10 -2.95 -32.01
C LEU A 143 -37.62 -3.05 -32.18
N ASP A 144 -38.34 -1.99 -31.82
CA ASP A 144 -39.75 -1.82 -32.15
C ASP A 144 -40.05 -0.32 -32.30
N VAL A 145 -40.22 0.14 -33.53
CA VAL A 145 -40.15 1.55 -33.93
C VAL A 145 -41.32 1.89 -34.82
N PRO A 146 -42.34 2.61 -34.30
CA PRO A 146 -43.35 3.21 -35.13
C PRO A 146 -42.78 4.42 -35.86
N PHE A 147 -43.07 4.55 -37.15
CA PHE A 147 -42.68 5.69 -37.96
C PHE A 147 -43.87 6.26 -38.74
N THR A 148 -43.76 7.53 -39.10
CA THR A 148 -44.64 8.22 -40.04
C THR A 148 -43.78 8.86 -41.10
N PHE A 149 -44.03 8.53 -42.36
CA PHE A 149 -43.26 8.98 -43.51
C PHE A 149 -44.17 9.72 -44.48
N THR A 150 -43.88 10.99 -44.70
CA THR A 150 -44.65 11.88 -45.58
C THR A 150 -43.75 12.49 -46.65
N SER A 151 -44.32 13.27 -47.57
CA SER A 151 -43.52 14.05 -48.53
C SER A 151 -42.54 15.02 -47.86
N ASP A 152 -42.82 15.42 -46.63
CA ASP A 152 -42.08 16.44 -45.90
C ASP A 152 -40.99 15.85 -45.00
N GLY A 153 -41.00 14.53 -44.78
CA GLY A 153 -39.94 13.85 -44.01
C GLY A 153 -40.37 12.57 -43.28
N LEU A 154 -39.57 12.19 -42.28
CA LEU A 154 -39.74 10.98 -41.46
C LEU A 154 -39.86 11.38 -39.99
N ALA A 155 -40.90 10.91 -39.31
CA ALA A 155 -41.07 11.07 -37.87
C ALA A 155 -41.14 9.70 -37.19
N ILE A 156 -40.38 9.52 -36.11
CA ILE A 156 -40.41 8.38 -35.21
C ILE A 156 -40.83 8.90 -33.84
N ASN A 157 -41.97 8.44 -33.36
CA ASN A 157 -42.52 8.82 -32.06
C ASN A 157 -42.26 7.70 -31.05
N TRP A 158 -41.16 7.81 -30.30
CA TRP A 158 -40.81 6.89 -29.22
C TRP A 158 -40.68 5.41 -29.62
N GLY A 159 -39.81 5.14 -30.60
CA GLY A 159 -39.36 3.79 -30.88
C GLY A 159 -38.56 3.21 -29.71
N THR A 160 -38.59 1.90 -29.51
CA THR A 160 -37.88 1.21 -28.45
C THR A 160 -36.76 0.36 -29.03
N PHE A 161 -35.65 0.26 -28.30
CA PHE A 161 -34.58 -0.67 -28.61
C PHE A 161 -34.12 -1.40 -27.36
N TYR A 162 -33.62 -2.62 -27.56
CA TYR A 162 -33.12 -3.46 -26.50
C TYR A 162 -31.88 -4.22 -26.98
N TRP A 163 -30.74 -3.96 -26.36
CA TRP A 163 -29.46 -4.56 -26.73
C TRP A 163 -28.73 -5.04 -25.47
N THR A 164 -27.90 -6.08 -25.60
CA THR A 164 -26.99 -6.49 -24.53
C THR A 164 -25.59 -5.99 -24.85
N PHE A 165 -25.06 -5.09 -24.02
CA PHE A 165 -23.68 -4.60 -24.14
C PHE A 165 -22.73 -5.50 -23.35
N ASP A 166 -21.57 -5.80 -23.94
CA ASP A 166 -20.49 -6.61 -23.35
C ASP A 166 -20.95 -7.99 -22.81
N GLY A 167 -21.93 -8.61 -23.48
CA GLY A 167 -22.46 -9.93 -23.12
C GLY A 167 -23.34 -10.00 -21.86
N TYR A 168 -23.28 -9.01 -20.96
CA TYR A 168 -23.90 -9.08 -19.63
C TYR A 168 -24.93 -8.00 -19.31
N GLN A 169 -24.85 -6.79 -19.87
CA GLN A 169 -25.70 -5.70 -19.43
C GLN A 169 -26.82 -5.36 -20.43
N PRO A 170 -28.11 -5.51 -20.07
CA PRO A 170 -29.19 -5.10 -20.93
C PRO A 170 -29.33 -3.57 -20.94
N ILE A 171 -29.24 -2.99 -22.12
CA ILE A 171 -29.55 -1.59 -22.41
C ILE A 171 -30.94 -1.56 -23.03
N LYS A 172 -31.87 -0.90 -22.35
CA LYS A 172 -33.18 -0.57 -22.90
C LYS A 172 -33.21 0.90 -23.21
N GLY A 173 -33.63 1.28 -24.40
CA GLY A 173 -33.79 2.67 -24.74
C GLY A 173 -35.04 2.97 -25.53
N PHE A 174 -35.32 4.25 -25.59
CA PHE A 174 -36.40 4.85 -26.35
C PHE A 174 -35.80 5.95 -27.22
N PHE A 175 -36.28 6.15 -28.44
CA PHE A 175 -35.83 7.26 -29.26
C PHE A 175 -36.96 7.87 -30.07
N GLY A 176 -36.91 9.18 -30.21
CA GLY A 176 -37.66 9.98 -31.15
C GLY A 176 -36.70 10.57 -32.18
N LEU A 177 -37.17 10.62 -33.43
CA LEU A 177 -36.41 11.20 -34.54
C LEU A 177 -37.39 11.93 -35.45
N ALA A 178 -37.14 13.19 -35.77
CA ALA A 178 -37.88 13.91 -36.79
C ALA A 178 -36.92 14.44 -37.85
N LEU A 179 -36.92 13.82 -39.02
CA LEU A 179 -36.20 14.28 -40.21
C LEU A 179 -37.15 15.09 -41.09
N ARG A 180 -36.72 16.26 -41.52
CA ARG A 180 -37.47 17.20 -42.36
C ARG A 180 -36.71 17.45 -43.66
N LYS A 181 -37.39 17.23 -44.78
CA LYS A 181 -36.87 17.49 -46.11
C LYS A 181 -36.88 19.00 -46.41
N PRO A 182 -35.87 19.53 -47.12
CA PRO A 182 -35.87 20.92 -47.56
C PRO A 182 -36.89 21.16 -48.69
N GLN A 183 -37.28 22.42 -48.91
CA GLN A 183 -38.23 22.78 -49.97
C GLN A 183 -37.75 22.41 -51.38
N GLU A 184 -36.44 22.52 -51.63
CA GLU A 184 -35.81 22.11 -52.88
C GLU A 184 -34.69 21.08 -52.61
N GLY A 185 -34.67 19.98 -53.38
CA GLY A 185 -33.66 18.92 -53.26
C GLY A 185 -33.91 17.91 -52.13
N TRP A 186 -32.88 17.14 -51.77
CA TRP A 186 -32.92 16.08 -50.75
C TRP A 186 -32.09 16.39 -49.49
N LEU A 187 -31.14 17.33 -49.59
CA LEU A 187 -30.24 17.74 -48.52
C LEU A 187 -30.09 19.27 -48.54
N PRO A 188 -29.87 19.90 -47.38
CA PRO A 188 -29.74 19.26 -46.06
C PRO A 188 -31.07 18.81 -45.45
N LEU A 189 -31.06 17.72 -44.68
CA LEU A 189 -32.19 17.29 -43.86
C LEU A 189 -32.14 17.97 -42.49
N GLY A 190 -33.22 18.63 -42.10
CA GLY A 190 -33.39 19.11 -40.73
C GLY A 190 -33.68 17.94 -39.80
N ALA A 191 -33.08 17.87 -38.61
CA ALA A 191 -33.19 16.73 -37.71
C ALA A 191 -33.46 17.16 -36.26
N ASP A 192 -34.48 16.61 -35.64
CA ASP A 192 -34.65 16.62 -34.17
C ASP A 192 -34.46 15.20 -33.64
N VAL A 193 -33.76 15.06 -32.52
CA VAL A 193 -33.38 13.78 -31.94
C VAL A 193 -33.65 13.82 -30.45
N ASP A 194 -34.33 12.79 -29.95
CA ASP A 194 -34.50 12.54 -28.52
C ASP A 194 -34.18 11.06 -28.26
N VAL A 195 -33.32 10.75 -27.31
CA VAL A 195 -32.94 9.37 -26.94
C VAL A 195 -32.95 9.26 -25.43
N ILE A 196 -33.62 8.24 -24.91
CA ILE A 196 -33.59 7.86 -23.51
C ILE A 196 -32.93 6.49 -23.42
N VAL A 197 -31.91 6.36 -22.59
CA VAL A 197 -31.18 5.11 -22.36
C VAL A 197 -31.29 4.74 -20.89
N GLN A 198 -31.77 3.54 -20.61
CA GLN A 198 -31.89 3.00 -19.26
C GLN A 198 -30.77 2.01 -19.00
N THR A 199 -30.08 2.21 -17.88
CA THR A 199 -28.95 1.40 -17.44
C THR A 199 -29.23 0.79 -16.07
N PHE A 200 -28.54 -0.31 -15.75
CA PHE A 200 -28.79 -1.10 -14.55
C PHE A 200 -27.48 -1.49 -13.88
N GLY A 201 -27.35 -1.25 -12.57
CA GLY A 201 -26.21 -1.68 -11.75
C GLY A 201 -26.66 -2.16 -10.36
N GLU A 202 -25.71 -2.52 -9.51
CA GLU A 202 -25.99 -2.97 -8.13
C GLU A 202 -26.67 -1.87 -7.30
N LEU A 203 -26.38 -0.61 -7.64
CA LEU A 203 -26.96 0.58 -7.03
C LEU A 203 -28.31 0.98 -7.66
N GLY A 204 -28.93 0.13 -8.47
CA GLY A 204 -30.27 0.32 -9.04
C GLY A 204 -30.28 0.75 -10.50
N LYS A 205 -31.36 1.41 -10.92
CA LYS A 205 -31.61 1.85 -12.30
C LYS A 205 -31.16 3.30 -12.51
N GLY A 206 -30.45 3.57 -13.60
CA GLY A 206 -30.12 4.90 -14.10
C GLY A 206 -30.84 5.20 -15.42
N GLU A 207 -31.02 6.48 -15.73
CA GLU A 207 -31.57 6.95 -17.00
C GLU A 207 -30.76 8.13 -17.55
N ILE A 208 -30.39 8.05 -18.83
CA ILE A 208 -29.73 9.12 -19.58
C ILE A 208 -30.68 9.58 -20.67
N VAL A 209 -30.84 10.89 -20.80
CA VAL A 209 -31.61 11.55 -21.86
C VAL A 209 -30.65 12.36 -22.72
N VAL A 210 -30.61 12.07 -24.02
CA VAL A 210 -29.93 12.85 -25.05
C VAL A 210 -31.00 13.55 -25.87
N SER A 211 -30.92 14.87 -26.05
CA SER A 211 -31.88 15.60 -26.87
C SER A 211 -31.23 16.71 -27.68
N GLY A 212 -31.78 16.98 -28.85
CA GLY A 212 -31.32 18.00 -29.78
C GLY A 212 -32.42 18.42 -30.74
N LYS A 213 -32.43 19.70 -31.11
CA LYS A 213 -33.39 20.27 -32.06
C LYS A 213 -32.67 21.09 -33.10
N ASN A 214 -33.27 21.17 -34.28
CA ASN A 214 -32.76 21.94 -35.43
C ASN A 214 -31.35 21.50 -35.85
N GLY A 215 -31.07 20.21 -35.77
CA GLY A 215 -29.88 19.62 -36.38
C GLY A 215 -29.98 19.60 -37.90
N GLU A 216 -28.85 19.36 -38.56
CA GLU A 216 -28.72 19.33 -40.02
C GLU A 216 -27.84 18.14 -40.45
N ILE A 217 -28.32 17.37 -41.42
CA ILE A 217 -27.57 16.27 -42.05
C ILE A 217 -27.38 16.59 -43.53
N GLY A 218 -26.14 16.52 -44.01
CA GLY A 218 -25.78 16.81 -45.40
C GLY A 218 -25.77 18.31 -45.71
N GLY A 219 -25.31 19.11 -44.75
CA GLY A 219 -25.14 20.55 -44.87
C GLY A 219 -23.91 20.98 -45.69
N GLY A 220 -23.78 22.29 -45.88
CA GLY A 220 -22.65 22.91 -46.61
C GLY A 220 -22.70 22.74 -48.12
N ASN A 221 -21.71 23.33 -48.81
CA ASN A 221 -21.67 23.36 -50.29
C ASN A 221 -21.62 21.95 -50.90
N ASP A 222 -20.87 21.04 -50.28
CA ASP A 222 -20.65 19.67 -50.77
C ASP A 222 -21.67 18.66 -50.22
N LYS A 223 -22.66 19.12 -49.44
CA LYS A 223 -23.71 18.29 -48.82
C LYS A 223 -23.19 17.11 -47.99
N ASN A 224 -22.03 17.29 -47.36
CA ASN A 224 -21.32 16.28 -46.59
C ASN A 224 -20.97 16.83 -45.20
N ARG A 225 -21.90 17.50 -44.53
CA ARG A 225 -21.67 18.01 -43.17
C ARG A 225 -22.76 17.63 -42.20
N LEU A 226 -22.36 17.43 -40.96
CA LEU A 226 -23.24 17.26 -39.81
C LEU A 226 -23.30 18.58 -39.02
N TYR A 227 -24.45 18.86 -38.41
CA TYR A 227 -24.59 19.96 -37.46
C TYR A 227 -25.65 19.57 -36.43
N PHE A 228 -25.26 19.31 -35.18
CA PHE A 228 -26.19 19.00 -34.10
C PHE A 228 -25.78 19.68 -32.82
N ASP A 229 -26.71 20.38 -32.18
CA ASP A 229 -26.53 20.84 -30.81
C ASP A 229 -27.33 19.91 -29.88
N LEU A 230 -26.60 19.10 -29.12
CA LEU A 230 -27.16 18.06 -28.25
C LEU A 230 -26.91 18.36 -26.78
N LYS A 231 -27.84 17.89 -25.95
CA LYS A 231 -27.76 17.91 -24.49
C LYS A 231 -27.91 16.51 -23.96
N THR A 232 -27.01 16.10 -23.07
CA THR A 232 -27.10 14.82 -22.37
C THR A 232 -27.21 15.05 -20.87
N ARG A 233 -28.26 14.50 -20.25
CA ARG A 233 -28.52 14.61 -18.82
C ARG A 233 -28.98 13.29 -18.23
N GLY A 234 -28.66 13.08 -16.96
CA GLY A 234 -29.14 11.94 -16.18
C GLY A 234 -27.99 11.11 -15.61
N ASP A 235 -28.31 9.93 -15.11
CA ASP A 235 -27.36 9.04 -14.44
C ASP A 235 -27.24 7.69 -15.14
N LEU A 236 -26.00 7.23 -15.30
CA LEU A 236 -25.65 5.90 -15.73
C LEU A 236 -25.25 5.07 -14.53
N ARG A 237 -25.77 3.85 -14.42
CA ARG A 237 -25.40 2.91 -13.36
C ARG A 237 -24.82 1.64 -13.98
N TYR A 238 -23.63 1.27 -13.52
CA TYR A 238 -22.91 0.09 -13.96
C TYR A 238 -22.16 -0.52 -12.78
N ASN A 239 -22.48 -1.78 -12.46
CA ASN A 239 -21.90 -2.45 -11.30
C ASN A 239 -22.03 -1.58 -10.02
N THR A 240 -20.92 -1.28 -9.34
CA THR A 240 -20.86 -0.38 -8.17
C THR A 240 -20.57 1.09 -8.51
N THR A 241 -20.72 1.47 -9.78
CA THR A 241 -20.43 2.80 -10.30
C THR A 241 -21.70 3.55 -10.67
N VAL A 242 -21.77 4.84 -10.28
CA VAL A 242 -22.82 5.78 -10.69
C VAL A 242 -22.16 6.97 -11.39
N ALA A 243 -22.41 7.13 -12.67
CA ALA A 243 -21.96 8.29 -13.44
C ALA A 243 -23.11 9.26 -13.66
N GLN A 244 -22.87 10.55 -13.51
CA GLN A 244 -23.83 11.63 -13.74
C GLN A 244 -23.35 12.50 -14.89
N THR A 245 -24.27 12.79 -15.79
CA THR A 245 -24.02 13.57 -17.00
C THR A 245 -24.80 14.88 -16.94
N ASN A 246 -24.12 15.98 -17.24
CA ASN A 246 -24.74 17.24 -17.64
C ASN A 246 -23.85 17.85 -18.71
N LEU A 247 -24.08 17.41 -19.95
CA LEU A 247 -23.25 17.70 -21.10
C LEU A 247 -24.07 18.50 -22.11
N GLU A 248 -23.47 19.53 -22.68
CA GLU A 248 -24.01 20.25 -23.83
C GLU A 248 -22.90 20.30 -24.88
N TYR A 249 -23.16 19.82 -26.09
CA TYR A 249 -22.10 19.63 -27.08
C TYR A 249 -22.62 19.81 -28.49
N HIS A 250 -21.70 20.21 -29.36
CA HIS A 250 -21.93 20.36 -30.78
C HIS A 250 -21.30 19.19 -31.53
N ILE A 251 -22.07 18.41 -32.29
CA ILE A 251 -21.55 17.45 -33.25
C ILE A 251 -21.52 18.13 -34.63
N GLY A 252 -20.35 18.18 -35.24
CA GLY A 252 -20.13 18.77 -36.55
C GLY A 252 -19.11 17.98 -37.37
N GLY A 253 -18.55 18.61 -38.40
CA GLY A 253 -17.57 17.99 -39.29
C GLY A 253 -18.19 17.39 -40.54
N VAL A 254 -17.40 16.62 -41.29
CA VAL A 254 -17.84 15.88 -42.47
C VAL A 254 -18.17 14.43 -42.11
N PHE A 255 -18.89 13.68 -42.95
CA PHE A 255 -19.26 12.29 -42.60
C PHE A 255 -18.04 11.39 -42.33
N ASP A 256 -16.92 11.65 -43.00
CA ASP A 256 -15.67 10.88 -42.85
C ASP A 256 -14.82 11.33 -41.65
N ASP A 257 -15.11 12.49 -41.05
CA ASP A 257 -14.37 13.05 -39.91
C ASP A 257 -15.32 13.88 -39.02
N PRO A 258 -16.22 13.21 -38.28
CA PRO A 258 -17.10 13.88 -37.35
C PRO A 258 -16.32 14.36 -36.12
N ILE A 259 -16.70 15.53 -35.61
CA ILE A 259 -16.14 16.10 -34.38
C ILE A 259 -17.27 16.36 -33.39
N LEU A 260 -17.02 16.10 -32.12
CA LEU A 260 -17.89 16.52 -31.02
C LEU A 260 -17.14 17.55 -30.19
N ARG A 261 -17.72 18.72 -29.94
CA ARG A 261 -17.15 19.75 -29.08
C ARG A 261 -18.08 20.06 -27.92
N PHE A 262 -17.60 19.86 -26.70
CA PHE A 262 -18.33 20.22 -25.50
C PHE A 262 -18.38 21.74 -25.31
N ARG A 263 -19.54 22.25 -24.91
CA ARG A 263 -19.76 23.65 -24.53
C ARG A 263 -19.40 23.87 -23.06
N THR A 264 -19.09 25.12 -22.73
CA THR A 264 -18.85 25.55 -21.35
C THR A 264 -19.99 25.16 -20.42
N GLY A 265 -19.66 24.62 -19.25
CA GLY A 265 -20.60 24.08 -18.26
C GLY A 265 -20.81 22.57 -18.38
N SER A 266 -20.24 21.91 -19.39
CA SER A 266 -20.28 20.46 -19.55
C SER A 266 -19.46 19.77 -18.48
N ILE A 267 -20.10 18.86 -17.75
CA ILE A 267 -19.49 18.15 -16.64
C ILE A 267 -19.93 16.69 -16.61
N PHE A 268 -18.94 15.82 -16.41
CA PHE A 268 -19.13 14.42 -16.11
C PHE A 268 -18.69 14.18 -14.66
N LYS A 269 -19.49 13.43 -13.90
CA LYS A 269 -19.14 13.00 -12.53
C LYS A 269 -19.31 11.51 -12.42
N MET A 270 -18.52 10.86 -11.58
CA MET A 270 -18.61 9.42 -11.37
C MET A 270 -18.27 9.05 -9.94
N ASP A 271 -19.13 8.29 -9.30
CA ASP A 271 -18.90 7.70 -7.99
C ASP A 271 -18.62 6.21 -8.15
N ASN A 272 -17.48 5.74 -7.67
CA ASN A 272 -17.16 4.31 -7.58
C ASN A 272 -17.11 3.90 -6.10
N VAL A 273 -17.88 2.88 -5.74
CA VAL A 273 -17.96 2.36 -4.37
C VAL A 273 -17.40 0.94 -4.33
N GLN A 274 -16.48 0.68 -3.42
CA GLN A 274 -15.92 -0.64 -3.15
C GLN A 274 -15.96 -0.89 -1.63
N PRO A 275 -15.74 -2.13 -1.15
CA PRO A 275 -15.81 -2.43 0.28
C PRO A 275 -14.86 -1.58 1.16
N THR A 276 -13.70 -1.19 0.63
CA THR A 276 -12.64 -0.47 1.38
C THR A 276 -12.26 0.88 0.77
N SER A 277 -12.97 1.32 -0.27
CA SER A 277 -12.69 2.59 -0.96
C SER A 277 -13.97 3.23 -1.50
N LYS A 278 -13.97 4.56 -1.60
CA LYS A 278 -15.01 5.31 -2.28
C LYS A 278 -14.37 6.50 -2.96
N ILE A 279 -14.50 6.59 -4.27
CA ILE A 279 -13.89 7.65 -5.08
C ILE A 279 -14.96 8.38 -5.88
N HIS A 280 -14.97 9.69 -5.72
CA HIS A 280 -15.77 10.68 -6.43
C HIS A 280 -14.89 11.34 -7.49
N VAL A 281 -15.18 11.08 -8.76
CA VAL A 281 -14.49 11.66 -9.90
C VAL A 281 -15.33 12.79 -10.48
N ARG A 282 -14.68 13.90 -10.81
CA ARG A 282 -15.28 15.04 -11.49
C ARG A 282 -14.40 15.44 -12.67
N LEU A 283 -14.99 15.44 -13.87
CA LEU A 283 -14.36 15.77 -15.15
C LEU A 283 -15.12 16.95 -15.78
N PRO A 284 -14.65 18.20 -15.59
CA PRO A 284 -15.08 19.32 -16.42
C PRO A 284 -14.61 19.10 -17.85
N LEU A 285 -15.52 19.27 -18.81
CA LEU A 285 -15.24 19.04 -20.24
C LEU A 285 -15.34 20.34 -21.05
N ASP A 286 -15.08 21.48 -20.43
CA ASP A 286 -15.21 22.79 -21.06
C ASP A 286 -14.31 22.91 -22.31
N ASN A 287 -14.93 23.06 -23.49
CA ASN A 287 -14.25 23.15 -24.79
C ASN A 287 -13.40 21.93 -25.18
N VAL A 288 -13.55 20.80 -24.48
CA VAL A 288 -12.92 19.54 -24.88
C VAL A 288 -13.55 19.06 -26.17
N GLN A 289 -12.73 18.55 -27.08
CA GLN A 289 -13.19 17.98 -28.35
C GLN A 289 -13.02 16.46 -28.31
N ILE A 290 -13.93 15.74 -28.95
CA ILE A 290 -13.75 14.33 -29.31
C ILE A 290 -13.64 14.30 -30.83
N GLY A 291 -12.47 13.95 -31.34
CA GLY A 291 -12.25 13.67 -32.75
C GLY A 291 -12.32 12.18 -33.04
N ARG A 292 -11.96 11.80 -34.27
CA ARG A 292 -11.91 10.40 -34.71
C ARG A 292 -11.15 9.47 -33.75
N TYR A 293 -10.02 9.94 -33.22
CA TYR A 293 -9.08 9.11 -32.46
C TYR A 293 -9.18 9.27 -30.94
N GLY A 294 -9.94 10.24 -30.40
CA GLY A 294 -10.12 10.41 -28.97
C GLY A 294 -10.37 11.84 -28.51
N LEU A 295 -10.18 12.06 -27.20
CA LEU A 295 -10.30 13.35 -26.54
C LEU A 295 -9.10 14.26 -26.86
N GLU A 296 -9.41 15.51 -27.17
CA GLU A 296 -8.47 16.55 -27.57
C GLU A 296 -8.66 17.81 -26.73
N GLY A 297 -7.53 18.37 -26.28
CA GLY A 297 -7.46 19.64 -25.57
C GLY A 297 -7.24 19.52 -24.07
N ARG A 298 -7.48 20.62 -23.33
CA ARG A 298 -7.23 20.67 -21.89
C ARG A 298 -8.22 19.77 -21.14
N LEU A 299 -7.71 18.72 -20.49
CA LEU A 299 -8.50 17.80 -19.69
C LEU A 299 -8.13 17.94 -18.21
N GLN A 300 -9.16 18.13 -17.39
CA GLN A 300 -9.02 18.24 -15.94
C GLN A 300 -9.82 17.13 -15.25
N ALA A 301 -9.25 16.57 -14.18
CA ALA A 301 -9.93 15.62 -13.33
C ALA A 301 -9.74 15.97 -11.86
N THR A 302 -10.77 15.75 -11.06
CA THR A 302 -10.69 15.83 -9.59
C THR A 302 -11.18 14.50 -9.01
N LEU A 303 -10.35 13.87 -8.17
CA LEU A 303 -10.66 12.62 -7.47
C LEU A 303 -10.73 12.91 -5.99
N GLN A 304 -11.88 12.63 -5.38
CA GLN A 304 -12.14 12.89 -3.97
C GLN A 304 -12.66 11.64 -3.25
N GLY A 305 -12.32 11.43 -1.99
CA GLY A 305 -12.89 10.34 -1.19
C GLY A 305 -11.89 9.65 -0.26
N PHE A 306 -11.86 8.32 -0.28
CA PHE A 306 -10.93 7.54 0.55
C PHE A 306 -10.50 6.23 -0.11
N THR A 307 -9.31 5.78 0.27
CA THR A 307 -8.71 4.49 -0.09
C THR A 307 -8.32 3.73 1.19
N PRO A 308 -7.82 2.49 1.13
CA PRO A 308 -7.27 1.82 2.31
C PRO A 308 -6.16 2.59 3.02
N GLN A 309 -5.36 3.37 2.29
CA GLN A 309 -4.21 4.12 2.80
C GLN A 309 -4.54 5.56 3.21
N PHE A 310 -5.50 6.19 2.52
CA PHE A 310 -5.78 7.62 2.64
C PHE A 310 -7.25 7.91 2.97
N GLU A 311 -7.48 8.87 3.88
CA GLU A 311 -8.78 9.53 4.07
C GLU A 311 -8.78 10.93 3.46
N LYS A 312 -9.97 11.47 3.19
CA LYS A 312 -10.15 12.84 2.68
C LYS A 312 -9.24 13.12 1.47
N LEU A 313 -9.04 12.11 0.62
CA LEU A 313 -8.28 12.25 -0.61
C LEU A 313 -8.91 13.36 -1.43
N ASN A 314 -8.09 14.27 -1.95
CA ASN A 314 -8.47 15.34 -2.85
C ASN A 314 -7.33 15.56 -3.84
N LEU A 315 -7.40 14.88 -4.97
CA LEU A 315 -6.40 14.88 -6.02
C LEU A 315 -6.92 15.64 -7.24
N LYS A 316 -6.16 16.58 -7.78
CA LYS A 316 -6.47 17.27 -9.03
C LYS A 316 -5.43 16.93 -10.08
N LEU A 317 -5.90 16.58 -11.26
CA LEU A 317 -5.10 16.39 -12.46
C LEU A 317 -5.48 17.48 -13.46
N ASP A 318 -4.49 18.19 -13.98
CA ASP A 318 -4.68 19.24 -14.99
C ASP A 318 -3.62 19.09 -16.08
N GLY A 319 -4.08 18.98 -17.33
CA GLY A 319 -3.26 18.49 -18.42
C GLY A 319 -3.80 18.71 -19.82
N GLN A 320 -3.09 18.20 -20.81
CA GLN A 320 -3.49 18.19 -22.21
C GLN A 320 -3.68 16.76 -22.69
N ALA A 321 -4.87 16.47 -23.23
CA ALA A 321 -5.19 15.23 -23.89
C ALA A 321 -4.95 15.38 -25.40
N GLN A 322 -4.31 14.37 -25.98
CA GLN A 322 -4.10 14.22 -27.42
C GLN A 322 -4.58 12.82 -27.82
N GLU A 323 -5.66 12.79 -28.59
CA GLU A 323 -6.34 11.58 -29.06
C GLU A 323 -6.58 10.58 -27.91
N PHE A 324 -6.85 11.09 -26.70
CA PHE A 324 -6.86 10.27 -25.48
C PHE A 324 -8.15 9.46 -25.38
N ILE A 325 -8.04 8.15 -25.15
CA ILE A 325 -9.19 7.25 -25.12
C ILE A 325 -9.41 6.51 -23.80
N ALA A 326 -8.65 6.81 -22.74
CA ALA A 326 -8.86 6.30 -21.38
C ALA A 326 -9.11 4.77 -21.29
N GLY A 327 -8.44 3.98 -22.16
CA GLY A 327 -8.60 2.53 -22.25
C GLY A 327 -9.85 2.04 -23.01
N ILE A 328 -10.61 2.92 -23.66
CA ILE A 328 -11.71 2.58 -24.58
C ILE A 328 -11.11 2.41 -25.98
N LYS A 329 -11.42 1.31 -26.69
CA LYS A 329 -10.75 0.99 -27.97
C LYS A 329 -10.96 2.03 -29.08
N THR A 330 -12.17 2.58 -29.23
CA THR A 330 -12.48 3.78 -30.05
C THR A 330 -13.85 4.36 -29.65
N VAL A 331 -14.07 5.68 -29.84
CA VAL A 331 -15.38 6.33 -29.57
C VAL A 331 -16.33 6.26 -30.77
N PHE A 332 -15.79 6.28 -32.00
CA PHE A 332 -16.58 6.31 -33.24
C PHE A 332 -16.45 5.06 -34.12
N ASP A 333 -15.44 4.21 -33.90
CA ASP A 333 -15.30 2.91 -34.60
C ASP A 333 -15.75 1.76 -33.69
N LEU A 334 -16.96 1.86 -33.15
CA LEU A 334 -17.60 0.77 -32.41
C LEU A 334 -18.11 -0.27 -33.41
N ARG A 335 -17.24 -1.20 -33.88
CA ARG A 335 -17.54 -2.59 -34.30
C ARG A 335 -16.44 -3.15 -35.22
N SER A 336 -15.47 -3.84 -34.63
CA SER A 336 -14.78 -4.95 -35.30
C SER A 336 -14.20 -5.90 -34.25
N GLU A 337 -14.80 -7.08 -34.09
CA GLU A 337 -14.17 -8.19 -33.35
C GLU A 337 -12.99 -8.78 -34.14
N HIS A 338 -12.86 -8.43 -35.43
CA HIS A 338 -11.84 -8.87 -36.38
C HIS A 338 -10.59 -7.97 -36.41
N GLN A 339 -10.14 -7.44 -35.26
CA GLN A 339 -8.83 -6.77 -35.09
C GLN A 339 -8.50 -5.55 -35.99
N ASP A 340 -9.44 -4.99 -36.77
CA ASP A 340 -9.16 -3.82 -37.62
C ASP A 340 -8.97 -2.50 -36.84
N LEU A 341 -9.33 -2.48 -35.55
CA LEU A 341 -9.10 -1.31 -34.69
C LEU A 341 -7.63 -1.10 -34.33
N ARG A 342 -6.81 -2.16 -34.45
CA ARG A 342 -5.39 -2.12 -34.05
C ARG A 342 -4.59 -1.12 -34.87
N GLU A 343 -4.94 -0.93 -36.14
CA GLU A 343 -4.31 0.09 -36.97
C GLU A 343 -4.70 1.53 -36.58
N ALA A 344 -5.93 1.75 -36.11
CA ALA A 344 -6.38 3.04 -35.63
C ALA A 344 -5.76 3.35 -34.25
N GLU A 345 -5.71 2.36 -33.36
CA GLU A 345 -5.05 2.42 -32.05
C GLU A 345 -3.55 2.71 -32.18
N MET A 346 -2.85 2.14 -33.18
CA MET A 346 -1.42 2.44 -33.43
C MET A 346 -1.16 3.82 -34.03
N ARG A 347 -2.17 4.47 -34.62
CA ARG A 347 -2.04 5.82 -35.19
C ARG A 347 -2.39 6.93 -34.20
N ALA A 348 -3.22 6.63 -33.21
CA ALA A 348 -3.60 7.57 -32.16
C ALA A 348 -2.45 7.82 -31.19
N ALA A 349 -2.22 9.07 -30.81
CA ALA A 349 -1.27 9.42 -29.75
C ALA A 349 -1.68 8.79 -28.40
N ASN A 350 -2.99 8.68 -28.15
CA ASN A 350 -3.61 8.09 -26.96
C ASN A 350 -2.91 8.51 -25.66
N ARG A 351 -2.76 9.81 -25.47
CA ARG A 351 -1.92 10.37 -24.43
C ARG A 351 -2.61 11.51 -23.71
N TRP A 352 -2.55 11.49 -22.38
CA TRP A 352 -2.92 12.61 -21.53
C TRP A 352 -1.77 12.92 -20.59
N ASP A 353 -1.06 14.01 -20.85
CA ASP A 353 -0.04 14.55 -19.97
C ASP A 353 -0.68 15.47 -18.94
N TRP A 354 -0.33 15.29 -17.67
CA TRP A 354 -0.96 16.03 -16.57
C TRP A 354 0.01 16.35 -15.43
N THR A 355 -0.40 17.35 -14.66
CA THR A 355 0.19 17.70 -13.37
C THR A 355 -0.75 17.26 -12.25
N ILE A 356 -0.18 16.77 -11.16
CA ILE A 356 -0.90 16.46 -9.91
C ILE A 356 -0.72 17.61 -8.93
N ASP A 357 -1.82 18.02 -8.32
CA ASP A 357 -1.84 18.79 -7.08
C ASP A 357 -2.91 18.20 -6.17
N GLY A 358 -2.52 17.74 -4.98
CA GLY A 358 -3.47 17.09 -4.09
C GLY A 358 -3.04 16.99 -2.65
N ASP A 359 -4.02 16.64 -1.83
CA ASP A 359 -3.88 16.46 -0.40
C ASP A 359 -4.69 15.25 0.08
N ALA A 360 -4.25 14.66 1.18
CA ALA A 360 -4.92 13.54 1.83
C ALA A 360 -4.52 13.45 3.31
N LEU A 361 -5.23 12.66 4.09
CA LEU A 361 -4.83 12.22 5.43
C LEU A 361 -4.30 10.78 5.34
N TRP A 362 -3.03 10.55 5.67
CA TRP A 362 -2.46 9.20 5.71
C TRP A 362 -2.90 8.49 6.99
N LYS A 363 -3.66 7.40 6.85
CA LYS A 363 -4.25 6.64 7.96
C LYS A 363 -3.20 6.10 8.94
N SER A 364 -2.18 5.39 8.46
CA SER A 364 -1.20 4.70 9.32
C SER A 364 -0.35 5.65 10.17
N LEU A 365 -0.05 6.84 9.66
CA LEU A 365 0.76 7.84 10.36
C LEU A 365 -0.07 8.98 10.98
N ASN A 366 -1.39 8.95 10.77
CA ASN A 366 -2.34 9.96 11.22
C ASN A 366 -1.86 11.41 10.96
N THR A 367 -1.44 11.70 9.73
CA THR A 367 -0.85 12.98 9.35
C THR A 367 -1.32 13.44 7.98
N PRO A 368 -1.56 14.74 7.74
CA PRO A 368 -1.86 15.24 6.41
C PRO A 368 -0.64 15.06 5.50
N VAL A 369 -0.90 14.78 4.22
CA VAL A 369 0.10 14.66 3.17
C VAL A 369 -0.32 15.53 1.99
N ASN A 370 0.59 16.37 1.53
CA ASN A 370 0.42 17.12 0.28
C ASN A 370 1.28 16.46 -0.79
N MET A 371 0.77 16.35 -2.01
CA MET A 371 1.44 15.70 -3.13
C MET A 371 1.39 16.57 -4.38
N LYS A 372 2.52 16.64 -5.07
CA LYS A 372 2.66 17.28 -6.37
C LYS A 372 3.40 16.33 -7.31
N GLY A 373 3.03 16.34 -8.57
CA GLY A 373 3.68 15.45 -9.53
C GLY A 373 3.41 15.83 -10.96
N ILE A 374 4.10 15.13 -11.85
CA ILE A 374 3.93 15.22 -13.29
C ILE A 374 3.94 13.80 -13.82
N GLY A 375 2.96 13.48 -14.64
CA GLY A 375 2.85 12.16 -15.24
C GLY A 375 2.01 12.21 -16.50
N PHE A 376 1.79 11.04 -17.06
CA PHE A 376 0.92 10.87 -18.20
C PHE A 376 0.22 9.52 -18.14
N TRP A 377 -0.92 9.45 -18.80
CA TRP A 377 -1.54 8.19 -19.20
C TRP A 377 -1.33 8.04 -20.69
N GLU A 378 -0.67 6.97 -21.11
CA GLU A 378 -0.47 6.62 -22.50
C GLU A 378 -0.88 5.17 -22.73
N ALA A 379 -1.83 4.95 -23.64
CA ALA A 379 -2.33 3.61 -23.97
C ALA A 379 -2.72 2.77 -22.74
N ASP A 380 -1.97 1.71 -22.47
CA ASP A 380 -2.17 0.65 -21.47
C ASP A 380 -1.43 0.90 -20.14
N HIS A 381 -0.80 2.07 -19.99
CA HIS A 381 0.00 2.38 -18.81
C HIS A 381 -0.12 3.82 -18.33
N ILE A 382 0.17 3.99 -17.04
CA ILE A 382 0.27 5.28 -16.37
C ILE A 382 1.71 5.44 -15.87
N GLU A 383 2.34 6.56 -16.18
CA GLU A 383 3.71 6.85 -15.76
C GLU A 383 3.78 8.18 -15.01
N LEU A 384 4.33 8.16 -13.80
CA LEU A 384 4.76 9.36 -13.10
C LEU A 384 6.24 9.58 -13.38
N ASN A 385 6.56 10.77 -13.89
CA ASN A 385 7.94 11.22 -14.11
C ASN A 385 8.47 11.98 -12.89
N GLN A 386 7.57 12.63 -12.16
CA GLN A 386 7.88 13.37 -10.95
C GLN A 386 6.77 13.14 -9.93
N LEU A 387 7.15 12.88 -8.69
CA LEU A 387 6.25 12.88 -7.55
C LEU A 387 7.04 13.37 -6.34
N ALA A 388 6.51 14.38 -5.67
CA ALA A 388 6.98 14.89 -4.41
C ALA A 388 5.80 14.95 -3.45
N ALA A 389 5.92 14.27 -2.32
CA ALA A 389 4.92 14.29 -1.27
C ALA A 389 5.54 14.67 0.08
N HIS A 390 4.85 15.48 0.85
CA HIS A 390 5.31 15.98 2.14
C HIS A 390 4.24 15.76 3.20
N SER A 391 4.59 15.09 4.29
CA SER A 391 3.70 14.90 5.42
C SER A 391 3.77 16.06 6.41
N GLY A 392 2.80 16.15 7.32
CA GLY A 392 2.96 16.89 8.58
C GLY A 392 3.86 16.14 9.56
N ASN A 393 3.98 16.68 10.78
CA ASN A 393 4.60 15.96 11.89
C ASN A 393 3.82 14.67 12.18
N VAL A 394 4.53 13.61 12.56
CA VAL A 394 3.93 12.31 12.92
C VAL A 394 4.08 12.08 14.41
N HIS A 395 2.95 11.78 15.05
CA HIS A 395 2.88 11.45 16.47
C HIS A 395 2.04 10.19 16.62
N THR A 396 2.72 9.05 16.76
CA THR A 396 2.10 7.74 16.98
C THR A 396 2.58 7.17 18.32
N SER A 397 1.84 6.22 18.89
CA SER A 397 2.30 5.51 20.10
C SER A 397 3.64 4.81 19.83
N GLY A 398 4.69 5.11 20.59
CA GLY A 398 6.02 4.51 20.43
C GLY A 398 7.00 5.32 19.57
N VAL A 399 6.52 6.20 18.67
CA VAL A 399 7.36 6.90 17.68
C VAL A 399 6.85 8.32 17.40
N LYS A 400 7.76 9.28 17.45
CA LYS A 400 7.60 10.65 16.94
C LYS A 400 8.51 10.84 15.75
N MET A 401 8.07 11.58 14.75
CA MET A 401 8.85 11.79 13.54
C MET A 401 8.60 13.18 12.95
N ALA A 402 9.68 13.82 12.52
CA ALA A 402 9.62 15.07 11.75
C ALA A 402 8.92 14.86 10.39
N PRO A 403 8.51 15.92 9.68
CA PRO A 403 7.84 15.80 8.39
C PRO A 403 8.60 14.88 7.43
N LEU A 404 7.90 13.91 6.86
CA LEU A 404 8.42 12.97 5.88
C LEU A 404 8.31 13.59 4.49
N ALA A 405 9.42 13.66 3.77
CA ALA A 405 9.45 13.98 2.35
C ALA A 405 9.65 12.68 1.56
N LEU A 406 8.78 12.45 0.59
CA LEU A 406 8.85 11.35 -0.37
C LEU A 406 9.09 11.94 -1.75
N GLU A 407 10.11 11.46 -2.43
CA GLU A 407 10.46 11.88 -3.78
C GLU A 407 10.62 10.69 -4.69
N LEU A 408 10.18 10.85 -5.93
CA LEU A 408 10.44 9.91 -7.00
C LEU A 408 11.86 10.13 -7.54
N LYS A 409 12.69 9.07 -7.56
CA LYS A 409 14.08 9.10 -8.03
C LYS A 409 14.25 8.55 -9.44
N ASP A 410 13.34 7.71 -9.88
CA ASP A 410 13.15 7.27 -11.27
C ASP A 410 11.66 7.10 -11.52
N ARG A 411 11.22 6.98 -12.77
CA ARG A 411 9.81 6.86 -13.13
C ARG A 411 9.07 5.78 -12.36
N LEU A 412 7.83 6.07 -11.96
CA LEU A 412 6.87 5.07 -11.49
C LEU A 412 5.95 4.73 -12.65
N ARG A 413 6.06 3.52 -13.18
CA ARG A 413 5.22 3.03 -14.28
C ARG A 413 4.31 1.92 -13.78
N TRP A 414 3.03 2.04 -14.11
CA TRP A 414 2.03 1.01 -13.89
C TRP A 414 1.39 0.63 -15.22
N ASP A 415 1.76 -0.56 -15.72
CA ASP A 415 1.15 -1.21 -16.86
C ASP A 415 -0.06 -2.00 -16.37
N TYR A 416 -1.26 -1.44 -16.50
CA TYR A 416 -2.45 -2.00 -15.84
C TYR A 416 -3.03 -3.20 -16.59
N GLU A 417 -2.83 -3.31 -17.90
CA GLU A 417 -3.22 -4.51 -18.67
C GLU A 417 -2.26 -5.69 -18.44
N ALA A 418 -0.97 -5.39 -18.33
CA ALA A 418 0.06 -6.39 -18.04
C ALA A 418 0.16 -6.76 -16.55
N GLU A 419 -0.62 -6.08 -15.69
CA GLU A 419 -0.55 -6.17 -14.23
C GLU A 419 0.90 -6.05 -13.73
N HIS A 420 1.58 -4.95 -14.05
CA HIS A 420 2.95 -4.74 -13.61
C HIS A 420 3.19 -3.30 -13.13
N ILE A 421 3.81 -3.15 -11.96
CA ILE A 421 4.22 -1.85 -11.42
C ILE A 421 5.71 -1.88 -11.09
N ARG A 422 6.41 -0.79 -11.41
CA ARG A 422 7.82 -0.60 -11.07
C ARG A 422 8.15 0.87 -10.82
N GLY A 423 9.07 1.13 -9.90
CA GLY A 423 9.56 2.49 -9.67
C GLY A 423 10.62 2.58 -8.59
N LEU A 424 11.28 3.74 -8.51
CA LEU A 424 12.30 4.02 -7.51
C LEU A 424 11.94 5.30 -6.75
N LEU A 425 11.81 5.16 -5.43
CA LEU A 425 11.39 6.22 -4.52
C LEU A 425 12.49 6.46 -3.47
N GLN A 426 12.49 7.65 -2.89
CA GLN A 426 13.29 7.97 -1.72
C GLN A 426 12.42 8.68 -0.69
N ALA A 427 12.38 8.15 0.52
CA ALA A 427 11.76 8.80 1.66
C ALA A 427 12.85 9.37 2.58
N GLN A 428 12.67 10.58 3.10
CA GLN A 428 13.61 11.23 4.00
C GLN A 428 12.89 12.06 5.06
N THR A 429 13.46 12.13 6.27
CA THR A 429 12.99 13.01 7.35
C THR A 429 14.19 13.48 8.18
N GLU A 430 14.03 14.56 8.93
CA GLU A 430 15.11 15.12 9.77
C GLU A 430 15.43 14.25 10.99
N TRP A 431 14.41 13.63 11.59
CA TRP A 431 14.58 12.75 12.73
C TRP A 431 13.38 11.82 12.93
N ILE A 432 13.66 10.66 13.51
CA ILE A 432 12.66 9.74 14.07
C ILE A 432 13.10 9.47 15.50
N GLU A 433 12.22 9.67 16.47
CA GLU A 433 12.48 9.49 17.90
C GLU A 433 11.55 8.42 18.46
N PHE A 434 12.11 7.47 19.20
CA PHE A 434 11.38 6.40 19.85
C PHE A 434 11.10 6.76 21.32
N ASP A 435 9.99 6.26 21.86
CA ASP A 435 9.59 6.56 23.26
C ASP A 435 10.62 6.12 24.31
N TYR A 436 11.48 5.15 23.99
CA TYR A 436 12.57 4.72 24.88
C TYR A 436 13.75 5.72 24.91
N GLY A 437 13.76 6.73 24.02
CA GLY A 437 14.72 7.84 23.97
C GLY A 437 15.78 7.76 22.86
N GLY A 438 15.84 6.65 22.09
CA GLY A 438 16.71 6.55 20.91
C GLY A 438 16.15 7.31 19.71
N ARG A 439 17.02 7.72 18.77
CA ARG A 439 16.62 8.44 17.57
C ARG A 439 17.43 8.09 16.31
N PHE A 440 16.78 8.11 15.15
CA PHE A 440 17.46 8.24 13.87
C PHE A 440 17.67 9.72 13.55
N VAL A 441 18.86 10.06 13.04
CA VAL A 441 19.21 11.42 12.63
C VAL A 441 19.32 11.46 11.12
N ARG A 442 18.55 12.34 10.47
CA ARG A 442 18.46 12.47 9.01
C ARG A 442 18.35 11.13 8.28
N PRO A 443 17.38 10.26 8.63
CA PRO A 443 17.15 9.02 7.90
C PRO A 443 16.73 9.29 6.45
N VAL A 444 17.34 8.54 5.54
CA VAL A 444 17.07 8.46 4.11
C VAL A 444 16.87 7.00 3.77
N PHE A 445 15.70 6.69 3.21
CA PHE A 445 15.31 5.36 2.77
C PHE A 445 15.11 5.37 1.26
N GLY A 446 16.08 4.80 0.54
CA GLY A 446 15.99 4.58 -0.91
C GLY A 446 15.33 3.23 -1.16
N VAL A 447 14.28 3.22 -2.00
CA VAL A 447 13.43 2.04 -2.14
C VAL A 447 12.94 1.83 -3.57
N GLY A 448 13.25 0.66 -4.11
CA GLY A 448 12.68 0.15 -5.35
C GLY A 448 11.39 -0.64 -5.08
N ILE A 449 10.39 -0.44 -5.92
CA ILE A 449 9.15 -1.22 -5.93
C ILE A 449 9.03 -1.97 -7.25
N ASP A 450 8.56 -3.22 -7.17
CA ASP A 450 8.34 -4.10 -8.31
C ASP A 450 7.22 -5.10 -7.99
N GLY A 451 6.17 -5.17 -8.80
CA GLY A 451 4.97 -5.93 -8.43
C GLY A 451 3.91 -6.01 -9.50
N LYS A 452 2.69 -6.36 -9.07
CA LYS A 452 1.51 -6.43 -9.94
C LYS A 452 0.70 -5.14 -9.96
N SER A 453 0.59 -4.50 -8.79
CA SER A 453 -0.24 -3.30 -8.63
C SER A 453 0.19 -2.49 -7.40
N ILE A 454 -0.42 -1.32 -7.20
CA ILE A 454 -0.25 -0.52 -5.98
C ILE A 454 -0.70 -1.24 -4.69
N GLY A 455 -1.43 -2.36 -4.79
CA GLY A 455 -1.85 -3.19 -3.65
C GLY A 455 -1.09 -4.51 -3.50
N ASP A 456 -0.22 -4.85 -4.47
CA ASP A 456 0.60 -6.07 -4.49
C ASP A 456 1.95 -5.75 -5.14
N PHE A 457 2.97 -5.54 -4.31
CA PHE A 457 4.33 -5.29 -4.77
C PHE A 457 5.40 -5.76 -3.78
N ASN A 458 6.56 -6.08 -4.33
CA ASN A 458 7.80 -6.26 -3.60
C ASN A 458 8.53 -4.93 -3.47
N LEU A 459 9.27 -4.82 -2.38
CA LEU A 459 9.98 -3.62 -1.96
C LEU A 459 11.41 -4.03 -1.59
N ALA A 460 12.41 -3.36 -2.14
CA ALA A 460 13.80 -3.59 -1.81
C ALA A 460 14.57 -2.28 -1.76
N GLY A 461 15.39 -2.10 -0.73
CA GLY A 461 16.07 -0.83 -0.52
C GLY A 461 17.02 -0.84 0.66
N ASP A 462 17.57 0.33 0.96
CA ASP A 462 18.43 0.53 2.10
C ASP A 462 18.10 1.81 2.87
N LEU A 463 18.13 1.70 4.20
CA LEU A 463 17.97 2.81 5.13
C LEU A 463 19.36 3.26 5.62
N LYS A 464 19.63 4.55 5.50
CA LYS A 464 20.81 5.23 6.05
C LYS A 464 20.35 6.38 6.93
N ALA A 465 20.96 6.61 8.10
CA ALA A 465 20.62 7.72 8.98
C ALA A 465 21.89 8.32 9.61
N GLY A 466 22.38 9.42 9.04
CA GLY A 466 23.68 9.98 9.44
C GLY A 466 24.81 8.97 9.18
N SER A 467 25.51 8.55 10.24
CA SER A 467 26.52 7.49 10.16
C SER A 467 25.95 6.07 10.14
N LEU A 468 24.67 5.90 10.51
CA LEU A 468 24.02 4.61 10.60
C LEU A 468 23.67 4.09 9.20
N GLY A 469 23.99 2.83 8.93
CA GLY A 469 23.61 2.12 7.71
C GLY A 469 24.77 1.82 6.77
N PRO A 470 24.51 1.13 5.65
CA PRO A 470 23.19 0.76 5.16
C PRO A 470 22.52 -0.34 6.00
N ILE A 471 21.24 -0.18 6.27
CA ILE A 471 20.34 -1.25 6.74
C ILE A 471 19.56 -1.73 5.53
N ASP A 472 19.79 -2.97 5.11
CA ASP A 472 19.14 -3.59 3.97
C ASP A 472 17.70 -3.98 4.35
N VAL A 473 16.72 -3.61 3.51
CA VAL A 473 15.30 -3.89 3.69
C VAL A 473 14.75 -4.58 2.46
N THR A 474 14.08 -5.70 2.65
CA THR A 474 13.31 -6.40 1.61
C THR A 474 11.94 -6.77 2.14
N ALA A 475 10.87 -6.47 1.42
CA ALA A 475 9.51 -6.73 1.87
C ALA A 475 8.54 -6.99 0.72
N ARG A 476 7.36 -7.52 1.05
CA ARG A 476 6.22 -7.67 0.15
C ARG A 476 5.02 -7.02 0.82
N TYR A 477 4.35 -6.14 0.08
CA TYR A 477 3.08 -5.55 0.46
C TYR A 477 1.96 -6.31 -0.25
N GLU A 478 1.07 -6.93 0.52
CA GLU A 478 -0.09 -7.67 0.03
C GLU A 478 -1.14 -7.75 1.14
N ASN A 479 -2.43 -7.78 0.81
CA ASN A 479 -3.52 -7.89 1.79
C ASN A 479 -3.45 -6.85 2.92
N GLN A 480 -3.03 -5.62 2.59
CA GLN A 480 -2.86 -4.51 3.55
C GLN A 480 -1.77 -4.75 4.62
N ALA A 481 -0.90 -5.75 4.44
CA ALA A 481 0.22 -6.03 5.32
C ALA A 481 1.55 -5.94 4.56
N LEU A 482 2.58 -5.37 5.20
CA LEU A 482 3.95 -5.33 4.71
C LEU A 482 4.78 -6.34 5.50
N LYS A 483 5.21 -7.42 4.85
CA LYS A 483 6.01 -8.49 5.47
C LYS A 483 7.40 -8.52 4.86
N GLY A 484 8.43 -8.56 5.67
CA GLY A 484 9.79 -8.46 5.14
C GLY A 484 10.89 -8.84 6.12
N LYS A 485 12.11 -8.49 5.70
CA LYS A 485 13.34 -8.67 6.44
C LYS A 485 14.10 -7.36 6.47
N ILE A 486 14.65 -7.06 7.64
CA ILE A 486 15.59 -5.97 7.87
C ILE A 486 16.90 -6.63 8.31
N SER A 487 18.01 -6.24 7.70
CA SER A 487 19.32 -6.77 8.09
C SER A 487 20.39 -5.69 8.02
N TRP A 488 21.38 -5.80 8.90
CA TRP A 488 22.57 -4.97 8.84
C TRP A 488 23.80 -5.85 9.03
N LYS A 489 24.73 -5.71 8.10
CA LYS A 489 26.01 -6.43 8.11
C LYS A 489 26.85 -5.95 9.29
N GLU A 490 27.88 -6.73 9.63
CA GLU A 490 28.81 -6.36 10.69
C GLU A 490 29.45 -5.00 10.41
N GLN A 491 29.18 -4.04 11.30
CA GLN A 491 29.68 -2.68 11.21
C GLN A 491 30.07 -2.16 12.60
N SER A 492 30.67 -0.97 12.67
CA SER A 492 31.07 -0.38 13.94
C SER A 492 29.85 -0.10 14.83
N ALA A 493 29.90 -0.48 16.10
CA ALA A 493 28.84 -0.19 17.06
C ALA A 493 28.61 1.33 17.25
N LYS A 494 29.62 2.17 16.98
CA LYS A 494 29.51 3.63 17.04
C LYS A 494 28.38 4.19 16.20
N VAL A 495 28.09 3.58 15.05
CA VAL A 495 27.07 4.12 14.14
C VAL A 495 25.66 4.02 14.72
N PHE A 496 25.46 3.21 15.78
CA PHE A 496 24.21 3.07 16.51
C PHE A 496 24.10 4.01 17.72
N GLN A 497 25.08 4.89 17.94
CA GLN A 497 25.12 5.83 19.07
C GLN A 497 23.81 6.61 19.23
N SER A 498 23.20 7.06 18.12
CA SER A 498 21.97 7.84 18.17
C SER A 498 20.75 7.04 18.64
N LEU A 499 20.80 5.71 18.52
CA LEU A 499 19.75 4.81 18.99
C LEU A 499 19.87 4.48 20.48
N PHE A 500 20.94 4.88 21.16
CA PHE A 500 21.00 4.81 22.63
C PHE A 500 20.27 6.01 23.25
N PRO A 501 19.50 5.82 24.35
CA PRO A 501 18.81 6.93 25.00
C PRO A 501 19.78 8.02 25.44
N GLN A 502 19.61 9.24 24.91
CA GLN A 502 20.54 10.34 25.20
C GLN A 502 20.59 10.71 26.69
N GLN A 503 19.47 10.50 27.40
CA GLN A 503 19.35 10.71 28.84
C GLN A 503 20.30 9.85 29.68
N TRP A 504 20.83 8.74 29.13
CA TRP A 504 21.80 7.91 29.83
C TRP A 504 23.22 8.45 29.74
N GLU A 505 23.50 9.38 28.81
CA GLU A 505 24.84 9.94 28.62
C GLU A 505 25.90 8.87 28.33
N TRP A 506 25.52 7.77 27.67
CA TRP A 506 26.43 6.69 27.29
C TRP A 506 27.06 6.96 25.92
N ILE A 507 28.36 6.73 25.80
CA ILE A 507 29.17 6.92 24.60
C ILE A 507 29.81 5.59 24.20
N ILE A 508 29.57 5.14 22.96
CA ILE A 508 30.15 3.92 22.39
C ILE A 508 31.51 4.27 21.76
N ARG A 509 32.60 3.78 22.35
CA ARG A 509 33.96 4.01 21.85
C ARG A 509 34.42 2.96 20.83
N HIS A 510 34.05 1.70 20.99
CA HIS A 510 34.46 0.61 20.12
C HIS A 510 33.42 -0.51 20.10
N GLY A 511 33.60 -1.49 19.22
CA GLY A 511 32.75 -2.68 19.09
C GLY A 511 32.22 -2.89 17.68
N SER A 512 31.68 -4.09 17.44
CA SER A 512 30.96 -4.43 16.22
C SER A 512 29.53 -4.85 16.52
N ILE A 513 28.65 -4.59 15.56
CA ILE A 513 27.22 -4.85 15.65
C ILE A 513 26.72 -5.47 14.35
N GLN A 514 25.91 -6.51 14.46
CA GLN A 514 25.26 -7.17 13.33
C GLN A 514 23.91 -7.73 13.75
N GLY A 515 23.02 -7.92 12.79
CA GLY A 515 21.73 -8.55 13.07
C GLY A 515 20.81 -8.61 11.88
N ALA A 516 19.75 -9.36 12.08
CA ALA A 516 18.66 -9.49 11.13
C ALA A 516 17.36 -9.73 11.88
N SER A 517 16.27 -9.22 11.33
CA SER A 517 14.93 -9.42 11.84
C SER A 517 13.96 -9.57 10.69
N ASP A 518 13.07 -10.55 10.81
CA ASP A 518 11.82 -10.55 10.07
C ASP A 518 10.90 -9.49 10.70
N PHE A 519 10.06 -8.86 9.88
CA PHE A 519 9.08 -7.89 10.32
C PHE A 519 7.74 -8.08 9.63
N GLU A 520 6.67 -7.68 10.32
CA GLU A 520 5.32 -7.59 9.80
C GLU A 520 4.70 -6.28 10.28
N ILE A 521 4.17 -5.49 9.35
CA ILE A 521 3.47 -4.23 9.62
C ILE A 521 2.08 -4.32 8.99
N ASP A 522 1.05 -4.18 9.79
CA ASP A 522 -0.35 -4.21 9.37
C ASP A 522 -1.21 -3.22 10.18
N GLY A 523 -2.53 -3.40 10.17
CA GLY A 523 -3.46 -2.57 10.94
C GLY A 523 -3.39 -2.77 12.47
N GLU A 524 -2.80 -3.88 12.95
CA GLU A 524 -2.66 -4.19 14.39
C GLU A 524 -1.35 -3.64 14.96
N GLY A 525 -0.34 -3.39 14.12
CA GLY A 525 0.88 -2.66 14.49
C GLY A 525 2.14 -3.21 13.83
N VAL A 526 3.24 -3.20 14.60
CA VAL A 526 4.56 -3.68 14.15
C VAL A 526 4.96 -4.90 14.96
N ALA A 527 5.32 -5.98 14.27
CA ALA A 527 5.96 -7.15 14.85
C ALA A 527 7.38 -7.32 14.29
N LEU A 528 8.34 -7.64 15.16
CA LEU A 528 9.74 -7.93 14.79
C LEU A 528 10.19 -9.22 15.45
N ASN A 529 10.81 -10.12 14.68
CA ASN A 529 11.42 -11.34 15.22
C ASN A 529 12.79 -11.57 14.58
N GLY A 530 13.83 -11.62 15.39
CA GLY A 530 15.20 -11.61 14.89
C GLY A 530 16.27 -11.85 15.94
N GLU A 531 17.48 -11.49 15.57
CA GLU A 531 18.64 -11.54 16.46
C GLU A 531 19.54 -10.33 16.23
N PHE A 532 19.93 -9.72 17.33
CA PHE A 532 20.88 -8.63 17.42
C PHE A 532 22.11 -9.12 18.17
N ASN A 533 23.29 -8.86 17.64
CA ASN A 533 24.56 -9.26 18.22
C ASN A 533 25.50 -8.06 18.32
N LEU A 534 25.86 -7.68 19.54
CA LEU A 534 26.89 -6.70 19.87
C LEU A 534 28.13 -7.45 20.36
N ARG A 535 29.30 -7.13 19.82
CA ARG A 535 30.57 -7.79 20.19
C ARG A 535 31.63 -6.76 20.55
N GLY A 536 32.31 -7.02 21.66
CA GLY A 536 33.48 -6.27 22.11
C GLY A 536 33.22 -4.77 22.27
N ALA A 537 32.01 -4.36 22.64
CA ALA A 537 31.69 -2.95 22.75
C ALA A 537 32.38 -2.31 23.96
N GLU A 538 32.91 -1.10 23.76
CA GLU A 538 33.42 -0.27 24.83
C GLU A 538 32.47 0.91 25.00
N ILE A 539 31.94 1.08 26.19
CA ILE A 539 30.99 2.15 26.52
C ILE A 539 31.57 2.98 27.64
N THR A 540 31.54 4.30 27.52
CA THR A 540 31.86 5.24 28.59
C THR A 540 30.61 5.99 28.99
N PHE A 541 30.45 6.27 30.28
CA PHE A 541 29.33 7.00 30.86
C PHE A 541 29.85 7.93 31.97
N PRO A 542 29.04 8.86 32.50
CA PRO A 542 29.54 9.96 33.34
C PRO A 542 30.38 9.52 34.56
N ASP A 543 30.07 8.36 35.11
CA ASP A 543 30.65 7.75 36.30
C ASP A 543 31.27 6.37 36.00
N GLY A 544 31.75 6.12 34.78
CA GLY A 544 32.46 4.87 34.50
C GLY A 544 32.63 4.46 33.06
N GLU A 545 33.02 3.19 32.90
CA GLU A 545 33.14 2.54 31.60
C GLU A 545 32.90 1.03 31.66
N ILE A 546 32.46 0.47 30.55
CA ILE A 546 32.35 -0.97 30.29
C ILE A 546 33.30 -1.30 29.14
N GLN A 547 34.09 -2.35 29.32
CA GLN A 547 35.02 -2.86 28.31
C GLN A 547 34.63 -4.27 27.86
N ALA A 548 34.77 -4.52 26.55
CA ALA A 548 34.48 -5.78 25.90
C ALA A 548 33.06 -6.33 26.21
N LEU A 549 32.06 -5.47 26.10
CA LEU A 549 30.64 -5.82 26.23
C LEU A 549 30.19 -6.65 25.03
N ASN A 550 29.64 -7.82 25.30
CA ASN A 550 28.98 -8.67 24.31
C ASN A 550 27.51 -8.85 24.70
N ILE A 551 26.61 -8.62 23.74
CA ILE A 551 25.18 -8.83 23.91
C ILE A 551 24.68 -9.70 22.77
N ARG A 552 24.06 -10.83 23.09
CA ARG A 552 23.24 -11.59 22.16
C ARG A 552 21.78 -11.38 22.54
N PHE A 553 21.06 -10.61 21.74
CA PHE A 553 19.69 -10.20 21.99
C PHE A 553 18.76 -10.86 20.94
N PRO A 554 18.06 -11.95 21.30
CA PRO A 554 16.96 -12.43 20.48
C PRO A 554 15.84 -11.40 20.53
N LEU A 555 15.60 -10.73 19.40
CA LEU A 555 14.58 -9.71 19.26
C LEU A 555 13.25 -10.40 19.01
N ASN A 556 12.29 -10.20 19.90
CA ASN A 556 10.89 -10.51 19.62
C ASN A 556 10.07 -9.36 20.19
N TYR A 557 9.53 -8.54 19.30
CA TYR A 557 8.74 -7.36 19.60
C TYR A 557 7.37 -7.53 18.99
N GLN A 558 6.33 -7.44 19.81
CA GLN A 558 4.93 -7.49 19.35
C GLN A 558 4.06 -6.80 20.41
N ASN A 559 2.97 -6.16 19.99
CA ASN A 559 2.03 -5.49 20.90
C ASN A 559 2.72 -4.48 21.83
N LEU A 560 3.65 -3.68 21.28
CA LEU A 560 4.44 -2.68 22.01
C LEU A 560 5.33 -3.24 23.14
N ALA A 561 5.60 -4.55 23.14
CA ALA A 561 6.39 -5.20 24.18
C ALA A 561 7.52 -6.06 23.58
N LEU A 562 8.71 -5.94 24.16
CA LEU A 562 9.82 -6.86 23.92
C LEU A 562 9.61 -8.11 24.78
N GLN A 563 9.63 -9.28 24.17
CA GLN A 563 9.40 -10.55 24.84
C GLN A 563 10.56 -11.51 24.58
N THR A 564 11.07 -12.13 25.63
CA THR A 564 12.18 -13.07 25.52
C THR A 564 11.88 -14.32 26.32
N ALA A 565 11.97 -15.48 25.67
CA ALA A 565 11.68 -16.75 26.30
C ALA A 565 12.87 -17.24 27.13
N ARG A 566 12.59 -18.00 28.20
CA ARG A 566 13.65 -18.58 29.04
C ARG A 566 14.59 -19.52 28.27
N THR A 567 14.11 -20.14 27.19
CA THR A 567 14.88 -21.02 26.29
C THR A 567 15.84 -20.25 25.39
N LYS A 568 15.52 -18.99 25.06
CA LYS A 568 16.32 -18.08 24.23
C LYS A 568 16.46 -16.73 24.97
N PRO A 569 17.21 -16.67 26.08
CA PRO A 569 17.39 -15.45 26.84
C PRO A 569 18.33 -14.49 26.11
N VAL A 570 18.24 -13.20 26.46
CA VAL A 570 19.29 -12.23 26.19
C VAL A 570 20.52 -12.62 27.00
N ARG A 571 21.67 -12.74 26.35
CA ARG A 571 22.94 -13.01 27.05
C ARG A 571 23.80 -11.76 27.02
N VAL A 572 24.23 -11.34 28.20
CA VAL A 572 25.11 -10.19 28.37
C VAL A 572 26.39 -10.65 29.06
N SER A 573 27.53 -10.20 28.56
CA SER A 573 28.82 -10.39 29.23
C SER A 573 29.72 -9.19 29.01
N ALA A 574 30.52 -8.83 29.99
CA ALA A 574 31.52 -7.77 29.90
C ALA A 574 32.79 -8.21 30.64
N LYS A 575 33.96 -7.85 30.09
CA LYS A 575 35.23 -8.26 30.69
C LYS A 575 35.58 -7.41 31.90
N ASN A 576 35.47 -6.09 31.76
CA ASN A 576 35.71 -5.14 32.85
C ASN A 576 34.58 -4.12 32.88
N ILE A 577 34.13 -3.77 34.08
CA ILE A 577 33.21 -2.67 34.33
C ILE A 577 33.81 -1.85 35.45
N ARG A 578 33.98 -0.56 35.22
CA ARG A 578 34.40 0.40 36.23
C ARG A 578 33.22 1.35 36.49
N MET A 579 32.76 1.43 37.72
CA MET A 579 31.70 2.35 38.15
C MET A 579 32.22 3.12 39.34
N GLY A 580 32.63 4.36 39.10
CA GLY A 580 33.33 5.16 40.11
C GLY A 580 34.57 4.44 40.64
N ALA A 581 34.64 4.22 41.96
CA ALA A 581 35.74 3.50 42.61
C ALA A 581 35.61 1.97 42.49
N LEU A 582 34.45 1.44 42.12
CA LEU A 582 34.21 0.00 42.00
C LEU A 582 34.76 -0.55 40.69
N ALA A 583 35.62 -1.56 40.80
CA ALA A 583 36.07 -2.36 39.68
C ALA A 583 35.43 -3.75 39.72
N VAL A 584 34.83 -4.13 38.59
CA VAL A 584 34.17 -5.41 38.37
C VAL A 584 34.80 -6.09 37.16
N SER A 585 35.03 -7.40 37.27
CA SER A 585 35.55 -8.24 36.18
C SER A 585 34.57 -9.35 35.81
N ASP A 586 34.68 -9.88 34.59
CA ASP A 586 33.98 -11.08 34.11
C ASP A 586 32.47 -11.12 34.45
N ALA A 587 31.79 -9.99 34.25
CA ALA A 587 30.36 -9.87 34.48
C ALA A 587 29.59 -10.64 33.39
N SER A 588 28.63 -11.48 33.79
CA SER A 588 27.76 -12.21 32.86
C SER A 588 26.39 -12.48 33.47
N PHE A 589 25.35 -12.42 32.63
CA PHE A 589 23.99 -12.80 33.03
C PHE A 589 23.11 -13.17 31.83
N ASP A 590 22.09 -13.97 32.08
CA ASP A 590 20.99 -14.25 31.16
C ASP A 590 19.76 -13.44 31.59
N MET A 591 19.07 -12.79 30.66
CA MET A 591 17.84 -12.04 30.90
C MET A 591 16.70 -12.56 30.03
N PHE A 592 15.52 -12.79 30.62
CA PHE A 592 14.31 -13.22 29.91
C PHE A 592 13.04 -12.62 30.52
N GLY A 593 11.93 -12.57 29.79
CA GLY A 593 10.67 -11.98 30.22
C GLY A 593 10.21 -10.85 29.29
N THR A 594 9.43 -9.90 29.83
CA THR A 594 8.81 -8.83 29.04
C THR A 594 9.32 -7.45 29.45
N TYR A 595 9.53 -6.56 28.48
CA TYR A 595 9.78 -5.13 28.70
C TYR A 595 8.78 -4.28 27.88
N PRO A 596 8.05 -3.32 28.48
CA PRO A 596 8.06 -2.97 29.91
C PRO A 596 7.57 -4.13 30.80
N ASN A 597 8.20 -4.28 31.97
CA ASN A 597 7.90 -5.36 32.89
C ASN A 597 6.72 -5.00 33.82
N SER A 598 5.95 -6.01 34.22
CA SER A 598 4.85 -5.84 35.17
C SER A 598 4.83 -6.99 36.17
N ALA A 599 3.98 -6.89 37.20
CA ALA A 599 3.79 -8.01 38.11
C ALA A 599 3.37 -9.28 37.35
N LYS A 600 2.47 -9.19 36.36
CA LYS A 600 1.99 -10.34 35.58
C LYS A 600 3.03 -10.87 34.58
N GLN A 601 3.85 -9.97 34.03
CA GLN A 601 4.89 -10.28 33.05
C GLN A 601 6.23 -9.72 33.53
N PRO A 602 6.90 -10.41 34.47
CA PRO A 602 8.15 -9.93 35.04
C PRO A 602 9.32 -10.11 34.07
N LEU A 603 10.34 -9.25 34.20
CA LEU A 603 11.65 -9.42 33.58
C LEU A 603 12.58 -10.09 34.58
N THR A 604 13.28 -11.15 34.20
CA THR A 604 14.10 -11.97 35.12
C THR A 604 15.53 -12.09 34.62
N LEU A 605 16.47 -11.73 35.49
CA LEU A 605 17.88 -12.06 35.37
C LEU A 605 18.13 -13.43 36.03
N GLN A 606 18.99 -14.24 35.44
CA GLN A 606 19.42 -15.51 35.98
C GLN A 606 20.91 -15.73 35.68
N LYS A 607 21.54 -16.61 36.47
CA LYS A 607 22.97 -16.94 36.33
C LYS A 607 23.84 -15.68 36.32
N VAL A 608 23.49 -14.69 37.15
CA VAL A 608 24.31 -13.49 37.28
C VAL A 608 25.61 -13.94 37.95
N LYS A 609 26.74 -13.65 37.32
CA LYS A 609 28.08 -13.89 37.86
C LYS A 609 28.92 -12.67 37.59
N VAL A 610 29.60 -12.20 38.63
CA VAL A 610 30.38 -10.96 38.60
C VAL A 610 31.64 -11.19 39.43
N GLY A 611 32.81 -10.90 38.89
CA GLY A 611 34.07 -10.85 39.62
C GLY A 611 34.18 -9.53 40.38
N VAL A 612 34.39 -9.60 41.69
CA VAL A 612 34.48 -8.41 42.57
C VAL A 612 35.38 -8.72 43.75
N PHE A 613 36.22 -7.76 44.15
CA PHE A 613 37.16 -7.89 45.29
C PHE A 613 38.01 -9.17 45.25
N ASP A 614 38.53 -9.52 44.07
CA ASP A 614 39.27 -10.78 43.77
C ASP A 614 38.55 -12.07 44.20
N GLY A 615 37.22 -12.01 44.29
CA GLY A 615 36.32 -13.14 44.45
C GLY A 615 35.19 -13.08 43.43
N SER A 616 34.02 -13.61 43.78
CA SER A 616 32.86 -13.57 42.89
C SER A 616 31.54 -13.35 43.61
N LEU A 617 30.67 -12.55 43.01
CA LEU A 617 29.26 -12.44 43.33
C LEU A 617 28.46 -13.30 42.34
N SER A 618 27.53 -14.08 42.86
CA SER A 618 26.55 -14.81 42.06
C SER A 618 25.13 -14.55 42.56
N VAL A 619 24.19 -14.44 41.61
CA VAL A 619 22.75 -14.32 41.90
C VAL A 619 22.03 -15.37 41.06
N PRO A 620 21.41 -16.39 41.69
CA PRO A 620 20.74 -17.46 40.95
C PRO A 620 19.61 -16.94 40.07
N SER A 621 18.78 -16.03 40.61
CA SER A 621 17.68 -15.40 39.89
C SER A 621 17.24 -14.11 40.58
N LEU A 622 16.97 -13.08 39.78
CA LEU A 622 16.44 -11.78 40.21
C LEU A 622 15.36 -11.34 39.24
N SER A 623 14.12 -11.20 39.70
CA SER A 623 12.97 -10.79 38.88
C SER A 623 12.54 -9.36 39.19
N PHE A 624 12.10 -8.62 38.18
CA PHE A 624 11.59 -7.26 38.28
C PHE A 624 10.13 -7.21 37.82
N PRO A 625 9.18 -6.70 38.64
CA PRO A 625 9.36 -6.38 40.05
C PRO A 625 9.62 -7.65 40.88
N GLN A 626 10.38 -7.52 41.98
CA GLN A 626 10.67 -8.66 42.86
C GLN A 626 9.41 -9.10 43.61
N ARG A 627 9.14 -10.41 43.59
CA ARG A 627 8.07 -11.04 44.39
C ARG A 627 8.59 -11.81 45.60
N LYS A 628 9.90 -12.11 45.62
CA LYS A 628 10.61 -12.83 46.67
C LYS A 628 12.01 -12.26 46.81
N MET A 629 12.60 -12.44 47.99
CA MET A 629 14.01 -12.12 48.22
C MET A 629 14.89 -12.88 47.23
N ALA A 630 15.88 -12.19 46.65
CA ALA A 630 16.95 -12.79 45.88
C ALA A 630 18.16 -13.00 46.79
N GLU A 631 18.84 -14.12 46.68
CA GLU A 631 20.05 -14.36 47.46
C GLU A 631 21.27 -13.88 46.67
N LEU A 632 22.04 -12.94 47.23
CA LEU A 632 23.34 -12.53 46.71
C LEU A 632 24.42 -13.36 47.42
N SER A 633 25.08 -14.25 46.69
CA SER A 633 26.11 -15.12 47.24
C SER A 633 27.49 -14.63 46.79
N PHE A 634 28.26 -14.11 47.74
CA PHE A 634 29.64 -13.68 47.57
C PHE A 634 30.57 -14.80 48.01
N ASN A 635 31.52 -15.17 47.16
CA ASN A 635 32.44 -16.27 47.38
C ASN A 635 33.89 -15.77 47.32
N ASN A 636 34.67 -16.14 48.33
CA ASN A 636 36.11 -15.94 48.41
C ASN A 636 36.55 -14.46 48.26
N ILE A 637 35.80 -13.55 48.86
CA ILE A 637 36.03 -12.09 48.82
C ILE A 637 37.27 -11.74 49.62
N ASP A 638 38.19 -11.00 49.02
CA ASP A 638 39.37 -10.46 49.71
C ASP A 638 38.99 -9.23 50.55
N LEU A 639 39.10 -9.36 51.88
CA LEU A 639 38.78 -8.26 52.78
C LEU A 639 39.75 -7.09 52.66
N ALA A 640 41.00 -7.31 52.23
CA ALA A 640 41.94 -6.21 52.06
C ALA A 640 41.44 -5.23 50.99
N GLN A 641 40.89 -5.75 49.87
CA GLN A 641 40.33 -4.92 48.80
C GLN A 641 39.04 -4.21 49.22
N VAL A 642 38.21 -4.85 50.05
CA VAL A 642 37.00 -4.22 50.60
C VAL A 642 37.37 -3.06 51.52
N MET A 643 38.36 -3.26 52.39
CA MET A 643 38.85 -2.23 53.32
C MET A 643 39.54 -1.06 52.59
N GLU A 644 40.27 -1.36 51.52
CA GLU A 644 40.89 -0.37 50.64
C GLU A 644 39.85 0.50 49.94
N LEU A 645 38.83 -0.11 49.32
CA LEU A 645 37.72 0.62 48.71
C LEU A 645 37.01 1.51 49.75
N ALA A 646 36.76 0.96 50.93
CA ALA A 646 36.09 1.69 52.00
C ALA A 646 36.96 2.76 52.68
N GLN A 647 38.23 2.90 52.28
CA GLN A 647 39.22 3.84 52.82
C GLN A 647 39.37 3.76 54.35
N TYR A 648 39.14 2.58 54.93
CA TYR A 648 39.22 2.37 56.38
C TYR A 648 40.66 2.16 56.84
N ASN A 649 41.34 3.26 57.18
CA ASN A 649 42.73 3.25 57.64
C ASN A 649 42.90 3.06 59.16
N GLN A 650 41.90 2.53 59.85
CA GLN A 650 41.97 2.35 61.32
C GLN A 650 42.36 0.91 61.70
N LEU A 651 42.09 -0.04 60.82
CA LEU A 651 42.33 -1.46 61.03
C LEU A 651 42.66 -2.13 59.70
N VAL A 652 43.51 -3.14 59.74
CA VAL A 652 43.88 -3.98 58.60
C VAL A 652 43.21 -5.34 58.79
N LEU A 653 42.38 -5.74 57.81
CA LEU A 653 41.82 -7.08 57.73
C LEU A 653 42.49 -7.82 56.57
N ASN A 654 43.15 -8.93 56.89
CA ASN A 654 43.76 -9.80 55.89
C ASN A 654 43.11 -11.16 55.95
N GLY A 655 42.64 -11.66 54.82
CA GLY A 655 41.95 -12.95 54.72
C GLY A 655 40.72 -12.84 53.85
N ARG A 656 40.03 -13.97 53.70
CA ARG A 656 38.89 -14.08 52.79
C ARG A 656 37.61 -14.46 53.50
N VAL A 657 36.49 -14.05 52.94
CA VAL A 657 35.15 -14.35 53.47
C VAL A 657 34.19 -14.78 52.37
N ASN A 658 33.21 -15.58 52.77
CA ASN A 658 31.98 -15.79 52.01
C ASN A 658 30.88 -14.94 52.65
N ALA A 659 29.93 -14.47 51.84
CA ALA A 659 28.74 -13.80 52.34
C ALA A 659 27.49 -14.25 51.60
N THR A 660 26.38 -14.33 52.32
CA THR A 660 25.05 -14.60 51.78
C THR A 660 24.13 -13.47 52.21
N LEU A 661 23.72 -12.62 51.26
CA LEU A 661 22.92 -11.43 51.54
C LEU A 661 21.53 -11.56 50.88
N PRO A 662 20.46 -11.83 51.66
CA PRO A 662 19.09 -11.82 51.16
C PRO A 662 18.66 -10.40 50.79
N PHE A 663 18.43 -10.16 49.50
CA PHE A 663 18.19 -8.85 48.89
C PHE A 663 16.74 -8.69 48.41
N TRP A 664 16.10 -7.58 48.79
CA TRP A 664 14.74 -7.25 48.35
C TRP A 664 14.59 -5.76 48.01
N LEU A 665 14.66 -5.46 46.71
CA LEU A 665 14.36 -4.14 46.17
C LEU A 665 12.88 -3.80 46.33
N GLY A 666 12.59 -2.67 47.00
CA GLY A 666 11.23 -2.18 47.23
C GLY A 666 10.52 -2.74 48.48
N HIS A 667 11.23 -3.51 49.32
CA HIS A 667 10.71 -3.89 50.64
C HIS A 667 10.77 -2.72 51.62
N LYS A 668 9.79 -2.59 52.51
CA LYS A 668 9.62 -1.40 53.37
C LYS A 668 10.63 -1.33 54.53
N GLU A 669 11.10 -2.47 55.03
CA GLU A 669 11.86 -2.54 56.29
C GLU A 669 13.35 -2.83 56.10
N CYS A 670 13.74 -3.51 55.01
CA CYS A 670 15.12 -3.93 54.78
C CYS A 670 15.38 -4.07 53.28
N LEU A 671 16.55 -3.64 52.83
CA LEU A 671 17.12 -3.93 51.52
C LEU A 671 17.96 -5.21 51.55
N ILE A 672 18.74 -5.42 52.63
CA ILE A 672 19.39 -6.69 52.98
C ILE A 672 18.85 -7.16 54.31
N CYS A 673 18.28 -8.36 54.33
CA CYS A 673 17.57 -8.90 55.49
C CYS A 673 18.32 -10.12 56.04
N ASN A 674 18.97 -9.96 57.19
CA ASN A 674 19.77 -10.99 57.90
C ASN A 674 20.84 -11.64 57.03
N GLY A 675 21.64 -10.81 56.35
CA GLY A 675 22.85 -11.26 55.67
C GLY A 675 23.81 -11.95 56.62
N ARG A 676 24.58 -12.93 56.12
CA ARG A 676 25.57 -13.70 56.89
C ARG A 676 26.93 -13.59 56.24
N LEU A 677 27.97 -13.42 57.03
CA LEU A 677 29.38 -13.46 56.62
C LEU A 677 30.10 -14.54 57.41
N GLU A 678 30.91 -15.32 56.70
CA GLU A 678 31.64 -16.46 57.24
C GLU A 678 33.09 -16.43 56.73
N GLN A 679 34.05 -16.72 57.60
CA GLN A 679 35.46 -16.75 57.22
C GLN A 679 35.79 -17.91 56.27
N VAL A 680 36.77 -17.67 55.40
CA VAL A 680 37.39 -18.67 54.52
C VAL A 680 38.86 -18.76 54.86
N GLY A 681 39.27 -19.88 55.46
CA GLY A 681 40.65 -20.07 55.91
C GLY A 681 41.02 -19.17 57.09
N LYS A 682 42.29 -18.74 57.13
CA LYS A 682 42.82 -17.88 58.20
C LYS A 682 42.47 -16.42 57.93
N LEU A 683 42.03 -15.71 58.97
CA LEU A 683 41.72 -14.29 58.93
C LEU A 683 42.51 -13.59 60.04
N ASN A 684 43.14 -12.47 59.73
CA ASN A 684 43.95 -11.70 60.65
C ASN A 684 43.40 -10.28 60.75
N ILE A 685 43.30 -9.78 61.98
CA ILE A 685 42.93 -8.40 62.29
C ILE A 685 44.13 -7.73 62.94
N LYS A 686 44.49 -6.53 62.47
CA LYS A 686 45.49 -5.69 63.10
C LYS A 686 44.97 -4.27 63.24
N LEU A 687 45.04 -3.71 64.44
CA LEU A 687 44.76 -2.30 64.68
C LEU A 687 45.97 -1.46 64.27
N ASN A 688 45.73 -0.31 63.65
CA ASN A 688 46.82 0.58 63.30
C ASN A 688 47.43 1.24 64.54
N ASP A 689 48.73 1.53 64.48
CA ASP A 689 49.50 1.98 65.64
C ASP A 689 48.95 3.29 66.24
N SER A 690 48.41 4.19 65.42
CA SER A 690 47.76 5.43 65.88
C SER A 690 46.50 5.16 66.73
N VAL A 691 45.73 4.13 66.39
CA VAL A 691 44.55 3.69 67.15
C VAL A 691 44.99 3.02 68.45
N VAL A 692 46.02 2.16 68.37
CA VAL A 692 46.63 1.49 69.53
C VAL A 692 47.12 2.52 70.55
N ASP A 693 47.89 3.52 70.11
CA ASP A 693 48.42 4.58 70.97
C ASP A 693 47.32 5.46 71.58
N GLY A 694 46.25 5.72 70.82
CA GLY A 694 45.07 6.44 71.31
C GLY A 694 44.34 5.69 72.42
N LEU A 695 44.08 4.39 72.22
CA LEU A 695 43.36 3.54 73.17
C LEU A 695 44.18 3.26 74.44
N LYS A 696 45.52 3.23 74.36
CA LYS A 696 46.41 3.06 75.51
C LYS A 696 46.42 4.22 76.51
N LYS A 697 45.88 5.39 76.13
CA LYS A 697 45.79 6.57 77.02
C LYS A 697 44.75 6.44 78.13
N GLY A 698 43.91 5.40 78.11
CA GLY A 698 42.82 5.19 79.07
C GLY A 698 43.25 4.66 80.45
N GLY A 699 44.47 4.15 80.61
CA GLY A 699 44.95 3.56 81.87
C GLY A 699 45.67 2.22 81.67
N TRP A 700 46.09 1.59 82.78
CA TRP A 700 46.84 0.32 82.76
C TRP A 700 45.99 -0.87 82.27
N THR A 701 44.70 -0.90 82.63
CA THR A 701 43.76 -1.95 82.24
C THR A 701 43.47 -1.91 80.73
N GLU A 702 43.25 -0.71 80.19
CA GLU A 702 43.00 -0.43 78.78
C GLU A 702 44.24 -0.76 77.96
N SER A 703 45.44 -0.40 78.42
CA SER A 703 46.67 -0.78 77.73
C SER A 703 46.85 -2.30 77.64
N THR A 704 46.48 -3.03 78.68
CA THR A 704 46.57 -4.51 78.70
C THR A 704 45.58 -5.15 77.74
N LEU A 705 44.34 -4.63 77.68
CA LEU A 705 43.32 -5.06 76.73
C LEU A 705 43.71 -4.74 75.28
N VAL A 706 44.23 -3.54 75.03
CA VAL A 706 44.70 -3.12 73.70
C VAL A 706 45.90 -3.97 73.26
N ASP A 707 46.85 -4.25 74.14
CA ASP A 707 47.99 -5.12 73.81
C ASP A 707 47.59 -6.58 73.52
N LEU A 708 46.44 -7.01 74.03
CA LEU A 708 45.85 -8.30 73.73
C LEU A 708 45.11 -8.27 72.38
N MET A 709 44.43 -7.18 72.02
CA MET A 709 43.59 -7.05 70.82
C MET A 709 44.27 -6.39 69.62
N LYS A 710 45.46 -5.79 69.77
CA LYS A 710 46.13 -5.02 68.70
C LYS A 710 46.39 -5.84 67.43
N GLU A 711 46.55 -7.14 67.57
CA GLU A 711 46.76 -8.08 66.48
C GLU A 711 46.16 -9.43 66.89
N MET A 712 45.31 -9.98 66.03
CA MET A 712 44.56 -11.21 66.29
C MET A 712 44.52 -12.10 65.05
N GLU A 713 44.91 -13.36 65.21
CA GLU A 713 44.61 -14.43 64.26
C GLU A 713 43.28 -15.08 64.69
N LEU A 714 42.31 -15.10 63.78
CA LEU A 714 40.96 -15.57 64.04
C LEU A 714 40.86 -17.08 63.87
N GLU A 715 40.23 -17.71 64.85
CA GLU A 715 39.81 -19.11 64.79
C GLU A 715 38.38 -19.24 64.30
N LYS A 716 37.49 -18.32 64.71
CA LYS A 716 36.09 -18.27 64.27
C LYS A 716 35.64 -16.83 64.07
N PHE A 717 35.01 -16.57 62.93
CA PHE A 717 34.35 -15.31 62.62
C PHE A 717 32.97 -15.59 62.03
N HIS A 718 31.95 -15.03 62.66
CA HIS A 718 30.60 -15.00 62.14
C HIS A 718 30.04 -13.60 62.29
N ALA A 719 29.41 -13.07 61.23
CA ALA A 719 28.76 -11.79 61.29
C ALA A 719 27.39 -11.81 60.61
N ASN A 720 26.44 -11.08 61.19
CA ASN A 720 25.14 -10.81 60.62
C ASN A 720 25.04 -9.35 60.20
N VAL A 721 24.46 -9.09 59.03
CA VAL A 721 24.32 -7.76 58.45
C VAL A 721 22.87 -7.49 58.07
N ASN A 722 22.35 -6.35 58.47
CA ASN A 722 21.08 -5.81 58.02
C ASN A 722 21.34 -4.45 57.36
N LEU A 723 20.68 -4.18 56.24
CA LEU A 723 20.71 -2.89 55.55
C LEU A 723 19.29 -2.42 55.34
N THR A 724 18.94 -1.25 55.82
CA THR A 724 17.63 -0.63 55.62
C THR A 724 17.57 0.13 54.28
N PRO A 725 16.36 0.40 53.74
CA PRO A 725 16.21 1.12 52.47
C PRO A 725 16.75 2.57 52.49
N ASP A 726 16.96 3.18 53.66
CA ASP A 726 17.57 4.50 53.82
C ASP A 726 19.11 4.44 53.97
N GLY A 727 19.72 3.26 53.80
CA GLY A 727 21.17 3.09 53.76
C GLY A 727 21.83 2.74 55.11
N LYS A 728 21.07 2.70 56.21
CA LYS A 728 21.63 2.34 57.53
C LYS A 728 21.93 0.85 57.59
N MET A 729 23.21 0.53 57.71
CA MET A 729 23.70 -0.81 57.93
C MET A 729 23.93 -1.05 59.42
N ALA A 730 23.53 -2.23 59.89
CA ALA A 730 23.85 -2.74 61.21
C ALA A 730 24.53 -4.10 61.08
N LEU A 731 25.78 -4.18 61.50
CA LEU A 731 26.60 -5.39 61.53
C LEU A 731 26.79 -5.85 62.98
N LYS A 732 26.58 -7.13 63.23
CA LYS A 732 26.87 -7.79 64.52
C LYS A 732 27.79 -8.95 64.26
N ALA A 733 28.99 -8.93 64.83
CA ALA A 733 30.00 -9.96 64.65
C ALA A 733 30.38 -10.59 65.98
N THR A 734 30.58 -11.91 65.96
CA THR A 734 31.27 -12.65 67.02
C THR A 734 32.59 -13.14 66.47
N ILE A 735 33.66 -12.66 67.09
CA ILE A 735 35.06 -12.87 66.73
C ILE A 735 35.70 -13.71 67.84
N ALA A 736 36.26 -14.87 67.51
CA ALA A 736 37.08 -15.66 68.41
C ALA A 736 38.46 -15.91 67.80
N GLY A 737 39.51 -15.67 68.57
CA GLY A 737 40.88 -15.84 68.10
C GLY A 737 41.89 -15.67 69.23
N PHE A 738 43.16 -15.55 68.87
CA PHE A 738 44.25 -15.31 69.81
C PHE A 738 45.21 -14.28 69.25
N ASN A 739 46.03 -13.69 70.11
CA ASN A 739 47.09 -12.79 69.67
C ASN A 739 48.34 -13.59 69.29
N PRO A 740 48.73 -13.65 67.99
CA PRO A 740 49.85 -14.47 67.53
C PRO A 740 51.21 -13.97 68.05
N THR A 741 51.30 -12.72 68.51
CA THR A 741 52.55 -12.13 69.05
C THR A 741 52.82 -12.50 70.51
N LYS A 742 51.87 -13.15 71.19
CA LYS A 742 51.97 -13.55 72.61
C LYS A 742 52.15 -15.05 72.75
N ARG A 743 53.13 -15.47 73.56
CA ARG A 743 53.45 -16.90 73.77
C ARG A 743 52.28 -17.72 74.33
N THR A 744 51.39 -17.13 75.11
CA THR A 744 50.34 -17.85 75.86
C THR A 744 49.13 -18.25 75.01
N HIS A 745 48.96 -17.73 73.78
CA HIS A 745 47.84 -18.04 72.88
C HIS A 745 46.46 -18.04 73.58
N ASN A 746 46.24 -17.09 74.49
CA ASN A 746 44.98 -17.04 75.26
C ASN A 746 43.79 -16.80 74.30
N PRO A 747 42.68 -17.54 74.45
CA PRO A 747 41.49 -17.35 73.63
C PRO A 747 40.83 -16.01 73.98
N ILE A 748 40.52 -15.22 72.95
CA ILE A 748 39.86 -13.92 73.02
C ILE A 748 38.54 -14.06 72.28
N THR A 749 37.43 -13.71 72.93
CA THR A 749 36.11 -13.61 72.28
C THR A 749 35.63 -12.16 72.33
N LEU A 750 35.40 -11.57 71.15
CA LEU A 750 34.93 -10.21 70.97
C LEU A 750 33.56 -10.23 70.29
N ASN A 751 32.58 -9.60 70.94
CA ASN A 751 31.29 -9.31 70.32
C ASN A 751 31.32 -7.85 69.85
N TYR A 752 31.30 -7.65 68.53
CA TYR A 752 31.41 -6.35 67.90
C TYR A 752 30.08 -5.97 67.25
N THR A 753 29.64 -4.73 67.45
CA THR A 753 28.48 -4.16 66.75
C THR A 753 28.91 -2.89 66.06
N HIS A 754 28.50 -2.73 64.81
CA HIS A 754 28.84 -1.59 63.97
C HIS A 754 27.59 -1.08 63.27
N GLN A 755 27.49 0.24 63.16
CA GLN A 755 26.43 0.93 62.46
C GLN A 755 27.04 1.99 61.57
N GLU A 756 26.62 2.03 60.31
CA GLU A 756 27.15 2.93 59.29
C GLU A 756 26.06 3.27 58.27
N ASN A 757 26.10 4.47 57.68
CA ASN A 757 25.27 4.75 56.52
C ASN A 757 26.03 4.39 55.24
N MET A 758 25.72 3.23 54.67
CA MET A 758 26.43 2.70 53.51
C MET A 758 26.26 3.55 52.25
N PHE A 759 25.15 4.29 52.14
CA PHE A 759 24.93 5.17 50.98
C PHE A 759 25.74 6.46 51.08
N GLU A 760 25.84 7.03 52.28
CA GLU A 760 26.73 8.19 52.53
C GLU A 760 28.20 7.81 52.36
N LEU A 761 28.60 6.66 52.91
CA LEU A 761 29.95 6.11 52.73
C LEU A 761 30.26 5.89 51.24
N TRP A 762 29.35 5.27 50.49
CA TRP A 762 29.51 5.08 49.05
C TRP A 762 29.71 6.40 48.33
N ASN A 763 28.83 7.38 48.57
CA ASN A 763 28.93 8.71 47.95
C ASN A 763 30.27 9.39 48.25
N MET A 764 30.81 9.23 49.46
CA MET A 764 32.11 9.79 49.85
C MET A 764 33.27 9.13 49.11
N ILE A 765 33.28 7.79 49.04
CA ILE A 765 34.32 7.01 48.34
C ILE A 765 34.31 7.33 46.85
N ASP A 766 33.12 7.43 46.27
CA ASP A 766 32.95 7.52 44.83
C ASP A 766 33.31 8.89 44.26
N TYR A 767 33.22 9.95 45.07
CA TYR A 767 33.36 11.34 44.61
C TYR A 767 34.65 11.62 43.81
N GLY A 768 35.80 11.15 44.31
CA GLY A 768 37.10 11.38 43.64
C GLY A 768 37.21 10.62 42.31
N SER A 769 36.79 9.36 42.29
CA SER A 769 36.83 8.50 41.10
C SER A 769 35.84 8.93 40.03
N GLN A 770 34.63 9.34 40.45
CA GLN A 770 33.62 9.92 39.57
C GLN A 770 34.12 11.22 38.93
N PHE A 771 34.86 12.06 39.65
CA PHE A 771 35.42 13.29 39.08
C PHE A 771 36.40 13.01 37.94
N GLU A 772 37.33 12.08 38.13
CA GLU A 772 38.30 11.68 37.09
C GLU A 772 37.60 11.09 35.86
N GLN A 773 36.65 10.19 36.09
CA GLN A 773 35.84 9.57 35.03
C GLN A 773 35.00 10.59 34.28
N ASN A 774 34.39 11.54 35.00
CA ASN A 774 33.59 12.58 34.38
C ASN A 774 34.44 13.50 33.51
N LEU A 775 35.67 13.81 33.93
CA LEU A 775 36.62 14.57 33.12
C LEU A 775 36.97 13.81 31.83
N GLN A 776 37.29 12.51 31.94
CA GLN A 776 37.56 11.64 30.81
C GLN A 776 36.35 11.56 29.86
N TYR A 777 35.15 11.38 30.41
CA TYR A 777 33.89 11.39 29.67
C TYR A 777 33.66 12.71 28.92
N ARG A 778 33.89 13.86 29.55
CA ARG A 778 33.76 15.17 28.90
C ARG A 778 34.73 15.33 27.73
N LEU A 779 35.97 14.85 27.87
CA LEU A 779 36.96 14.85 26.79
C LEU A 779 36.49 13.98 25.61
N TYR A 780 35.97 12.78 25.87
CA TYR A 780 35.41 11.94 24.82
C TYR A 780 34.19 12.57 24.15
N ARG A 781 33.29 13.16 24.94
CA ARG A 781 32.10 13.83 24.42
C ARG A 781 32.46 14.99 23.48
N GLN A 782 33.53 15.74 23.76
CA GLN A 782 34.02 16.79 22.86
C GLN A 782 34.61 16.26 21.56
N LEU A 783 35.15 15.04 21.55
CA LEU A 783 35.72 14.42 20.35
C LEU A 783 34.65 13.78 19.45
N GLU A 784 33.44 13.53 19.97
CA GLU A 784 32.32 12.96 19.23
C GLU A 784 31.30 13.98 18.71
N GLN A 785 31.38 15.23 19.18
CA GLN A 785 30.65 16.38 18.61
C GLN A 785 31.39 16.94 17.39
#